data_AF-A0A101WBX5-F1
#
_entry.id   AF-A0A101WBX5-F1
#
_cell.length_a   1.000
_cell.length_b   1.000
_cell.length_c   1.000
_cell.angle_alpha   90.00
_cell.angle_beta   90.00
_cell.angle_gamma   90.00
#
_symmetry.space_group_name_H-M   'P 1'
#
loop_
_entity.id
_entity.type
_entity.pdbx_description
1 polymer ?
#
loop_
_entity_poly.entity_id
_entity_poly.type
_entity_poly.pdbx_seq_one_letter_code
_entity_poly.pdbx_strand_id
1 'polypeptide(L)'
;MILTDNAKILKKRFPAIWNMVEDLDENTLDESVEVVSSKSGDPTLILRRDGQEAYLHSRYDPLQEAQDLMSRYDDVQGYQHVVFYGIGLGYHIEEFMRRHPEFTFSLYDPNLSILMKYLSNKSMQSLPLKNLAHIYVENRLADIPVNVDHILNMFVTKKLLLISLPSYERLFREPYNRFSEFFRKVLSNKSFILNVSNFFEKRWIVNSLMNLPVIARTPNLLKDVNKDFFKDKPAVIVAAGPSLYEDIEEIRRIRENGLAYVFSVGWGVDSLLAHGVQPHAAFTYDPQEINRKPYDKMASRGITSIPLVFGTSVGFETLLTYQGPKLHFITSRDTTTTNLLKDKKGMELEKITDAPSIAVMTLQILISLGCNPIFLAGQNLAYRNGSIQSKGTQDGRYDAAPEAVFQNAIETEDVFGNKTITSELFLKMKEEFEVYTQQYKNVEIVNTTKGGAKIAGTKFEPIEEVIENRLTKRIVNDSWFEAENDYDLDYLSRQISSLHLEKGNLQSQINSLFGIFKKMESMINNKSYYDLERIYLKLDKAFNKLKKSNLYKFLLEPMNCVQYELFSGQLTAVRFEKDQVLKAGKVLDIFKKYLALLALDLHNINPILTMLEEGLRCYRTDSLSYLQDEVSAGKESETVQQKLNIETSVTDFTPTEAEFGASPPLPLEEAEVSQLDESRDKWRRWDDNPAYGEVFYKRATGQLPEMESSKKIASMLKEVIRSQDTLLDVGCGAGHYLRSLQQAIQVDFYYTGLDPTAEYIRLAREAFSLNEANFVIGDIYKLPFTDNSFDIVMCNNVLLHLPSIEKPLDELLRVAKRKLIIRTLCGDRTYIIKDVDPSNEEYNDEGEPSAFTYFNIYSKFYLERVLSQNKKIQSFSIKPDSEINIDAIRNSEIMPDAHNVTKAVEGKLVNGYILQPWSIVEINVIGCDEGSEQ
;
A
#
# COMPACT_ATOMS: atom_id res chain seq x y z
N MET A 1 -7.72 34.56 38.73
CA MET A 1 -6.24 34.45 38.61
C MET A 1 -5.80 33.00 38.45
N ILE A 2 -4.94 32.72 37.47
CA ILE A 2 -4.36 31.38 37.19
C ILE A 2 -3.25 31.07 38.19
N LEU A 3 -3.10 29.79 38.55
CA LEU A 3 -2.01 29.35 39.41
C LEU A 3 -0.65 29.66 38.78
N THR A 4 0.26 30.23 39.57
CA THR A 4 1.58 30.69 39.09
C THR A 4 2.37 29.62 38.33
N ASP A 5 2.26 28.36 38.77
CA ASP A 5 2.95 27.25 38.11
C ASP A 5 2.31 26.85 36.79
N ASN A 6 0.98 26.94 36.67
CA ASN A 6 0.29 26.74 35.40
C ASN A 6 0.68 27.82 34.39
N ALA A 7 0.75 29.08 34.82
CA ALA A 7 1.21 30.18 33.98
C ALA A 7 2.63 29.94 33.43
N LYS A 8 3.55 29.46 34.27
CA LYS A 8 4.92 29.08 33.83
C LYS A 8 4.90 27.93 32.82
N ILE A 9 4.05 26.91 33.02
CA ILE A 9 3.92 25.78 32.10
C ILE A 9 3.40 26.26 30.74
N LEU A 10 2.33 27.06 30.72
CA LEU A 10 1.74 27.61 29.50
C LEU A 10 2.73 28.48 28.74
N LYS A 11 3.38 29.47 29.40
CA LYS A 11 4.43 30.31 28.77
C LYS A 11 5.54 29.48 28.12
N LYS A 12 5.95 28.40 28.78
CA LYS A 12 7.10 27.58 28.36
C LYS A 12 6.77 26.54 27.29
N ARG A 13 5.53 26.03 27.24
CA ARG A 13 5.15 24.86 26.42
C ARG A 13 3.98 25.10 25.48
N PHE A 14 3.05 25.99 25.84
CA PHE A 14 1.84 26.28 25.07
C PHE A 14 1.65 27.80 24.89
N PRO A 15 2.60 28.50 24.23
CA PRO A 15 2.60 29.96 24.16
C PRO A 15 1.37 30.55 23.45
N ALA A 16 0.80 29.83 22.47
CA ALA A 16 -0.44 30.26 21.83
C ALA A 16 -1.62 30.30 22.83
N ILE A 17 -1.74 29.27 23.67
CA ILE A 17 -2.75 29.20 24.73
C ILE A 17 -2.47 30.22 25.81
N TRP A 18 -1.19 30.44 26.15
CA TRP A 18 -0.82 31.50 27.08
C TRP A 18 -1.28 32.87 26.58
N ASN A 19 -1.01 33.22 25.33
CA ASN A 19 -1.42 34.52 24.77
C ASN A 19 -2.95 34.66 24.78
N MET A 20 -3.68 33.61 24.38
CA MET A 20 -5.15 33.61 24.45
C MET A 20 -5.67 33.86 25.86
N VAL A 21 -4.95 33.40 26.87
CA VAL A 21 -5.36 33.43 28.28
C VAL A 21 -4.85 34.68 29.01
N GLU A 22 -3.71 35.23 28.63
CA GLU A 22 -3.15 36.49 29.16
C GLU A 22 -3.93 37.70 28.67
N ASP A 23 -4.39 37.67 27.41
CA ASP A 23 -5.14 38.76 26.77
C ASP A 23 -6.66 38.72 27.07
N LEU A 24 -7.12 37.75 27.88
CA LEU A 24 -8.52 37.61 28.28
C LEU A 24 -8.93 38.69 29.29
N ASP A 25 -9.92 39.50 28.93
CA ASP A 25 -10.65 40.35 29.88
C ASP A 25 -11.53 39.45 30.78
N GLU A 26 -11.47 39.59 32.10
CA GLU A 26 -12.30 38.80 33.03
C GLU A 26 -13.80 38.94 32.74
N ASN A 27 -14.22 40.05 32.10
CA ASN A 27 -15.61 40.28 31.65
C ASN A 27 -16.04 39.43 30.43
N THR A 28 -15.12 38.71 29.78
CA THR A 28 -15.41 37.85 28.62
C THR A 28 -15.61 36.39 28.97
N LEU A 29 -15.42 36.02 30.24
CA LEU A 29 -15.63 34.66 30.72
C LEU A 29 -17.11 34.40 31.03
N ASP A 30 -17.57 33.19 30.73
CA ASP A 30 -18.91 32.72 31.06
C ASP A 30 -19.04 32.63 32.60
N GLU A 31 -19.63 33.67 33.21
CA GLU A 31 -19.87 33.77 34.65
C GLU A 31 -20.75 32.63 35.19
N SER A 32 -21.42 31.88 34.31
CA SER A 32 -22.21 30.71 34.70
C SER A 32 -21.39 29.53 35.23
N VAL A 33 -20.06 29.55 35.09
CA VAL A 33 -19.18 28.46 35.56
C VAL A 33 -18.58 28.78 36.93
N GLU A 34 -18.92 27.98 37.94
CA GLU A 34 -18.42 28.12 39.31
C GLU A 34 -17.81 26.81 39.84
N VAL A 35 -16.77 26.93 40.68
CA VAL A 35 -16.18 25.80 41.40
C VAL A 35 -16.86 25.68 42.77
N VAL A 36 -17.39 24.51 43.07
CA VAL A 36 -18.06 24.20 44.36
C VAL A 36 -17.50 22.90 44.94
N SER A 37 -17.65 22.67 46.24
CA SER A 37 -17.24 21.41 46.86
C SER A 37 -18.26 20.30 46.61
N SER A 38 -17.79 19.10 46.26
CA SER A 38 -18.59 17.87 46.28
C SER A 38 -18.80 17.37 47.71
N LYS A 39 -19.64 16.33 47.89
CA LYS A 39 -19.85 15.71 49.20
C LYS A 39 -18.62 14.95 49.73
N SER A 40 -17.73 14.46 48.86
CA SER A 40 -16.44 13.87 49.25
C SER A 40 -15.43 14.91 49.71
N GLY A 41 -15.68 16.21 49.43
CA GLY A 41 -14.80 17.32 49.73
C GLY A 41 -13.96 17.80 48.54
N ASP A 42 -13.85 16.99 47.48
CA ASP A 42 -13.15 17.37 46.26
C ASP A 42 -13.93 18.43 45.46
N PRO A 43 -13.26 19.36 44.76
CA PRO A 43 -13.95 20.37 43.96
C PRO A 43 -14.69 19.76 42.75
N THR A 44 -15.83 20.34 42.41
CA THR A 44 -16.55 20.09 41.16
C THR A 44 -16.89 21.42 40.50
N LEU A 45 -17.31 21.38 39.24
CA LEU A 45 -17.75 22.54 38.49
C LEU A 45 -19.26 22.49 38.30
N ILE A 46 -19.91 23.62 38.53
CA ILE A 46 -21.32 23.83 38.24
C ILE A 46 -21.45 24.85 37.10
N LEU A 47 -22.32 24.54 36.15
CA LEU A 47 -22.71 25.40 35.03
C LEU A 47 -24.16 25.83 35.25
N ARG A 48 -24.40 27.15 35.29
CA ARG A 48 -25.73 27.73 35.49
C ARG A 48 -26.30 28.34 34.21
N ARG A 49 -27.19 27.64 33.51
CA ARG A 49 -27.84 28.14 32.29
C ARG A 49 -29.35 28.09 32.42
N ASP A 50 -30.02 29.16 32.04
CA ASP A 50 -31.49 29.26 32.01
C ASP A 50 -32.19 28.85 33.32
N GLY A 51 -31.57 29.19 34.47
CA GLY A 51 -32.09 28.86 35.80
C GLY A 51 -31.90 27.39 36.23
N GLN A 52 -31.19 26.58 35.44
CA GLN A 52 -30.81 25.21 35.78
C GLN A 52 -29.34 25.13 36.17
N GLU A 53 -29.07 24.33 37.21
CA GLU A 53 -27.72 24.02 37.66
C GLU A 53 -27.32 22.62 37.19
N ALA A 54 -26.20 22.52 36.48
CA ALA A 54 -25.66 21.26 36.02
C ALA A 54 -24.21 21.07 36.46
N TYR A 55 -23.90 19.90 37.00
CA TYR A 55 -22.55 19.55 37.42
C TYR A 55 -21.77 18.92 36.27
N LEU A 56 -20.51 19.32 36.12
CA LEU A 56 -19.58 18.75 35.14
C LEU A 56 -18.85 17.51 35.67
N HIS A 57 -18.69 17.39 36.99
CA HIS A 57 -18.23 16.18 37.68
C HIS A 57 -19.22 15.82 38.79
N SER A 58 -19.18 14.59 39.26
CA SER A 58 -20.07 14.08 40.31
C SER A 58 -20.12 15.01 41.51
N ARG A 59 -21.34 15.40 41.90
CA ARG A 59 -21.58 16.18 43.12
C ARG A 59 -21.29 15.39 44.39
N TYR A 60 -21.17 14.07 44.28
CA TYR A 60 -20.94 13.18 45.42
C TYR A 60 -19.46 12.86 45.57
N ASP A 61 -18.84 12.36 44.50
CA ASP A 61 -17.45 11.92 44.49
C ASP A 61 -16.91 11.97 43.03
N PRO A 62 -16.20 13.04 42.65
CA PRO A 62 -15.57 13.19 41.33
C PRO A 62 -14.48 12.14 41.03
N LEU A 63 -13.79 11.63 42.06
CA LEU A 63 -12.71 10.66 41.88
C LEU A 63 -13.29 9.28 41.54
N GLN A 64 -14.37 8.88 42.22
CA GLN A 64 -15.07 7.64 41.89
C GLN A 64 -15.67 7.70 40.48
N GLU A 65 -16.28 8.82 40.08
CA GLU A 65 -16.78 9.01 38.71
C GLU A 65 -15.67 8.82 37.66
N ALA A 66 -14.48 9.37 37.91
CA ALA A 66 -13.34 9.20 37.01
C ALA A 66 -12.91 7.73 36.92
N GLN A 67 -12.88 6.99 38.03
CA GLN A 67 -12.55 5.56 38.03
C GLN A 67 -13.57 4.72 37.26
N ASP A 68 -14.86 5.01 37.44
CA ASP A 68 -15.97 4.33 36.76
C ASP A 68 -16.01 4.66 35.27
N LEU A 69 -15.68 5.90 34.90
CA LEU A 69 -15.57 6.31 33.50
C LEU A 69 -14.38 5.62 32.82
N MET A 70 -13.24 5.53 33.51
CA MET A 70 -12.01 4.96 32.94
C MET A 70 -11.98 3.44 32.87
N SER A 71 -12.79 2.71 33.66
CA SER A 71 -12.90 1.25 33.52
C SER A 71 -13.44 0.81 32.15
N ARG A 72 -14.15 1.69 31.44
CA ARG A 72 -14.60 1.45 30.06
C ARG A 72 -13.47 1.47 29.03
N TYR A 73 -12.28 1.90 29.44
CA TYR A 73 -11.09 2.06 28.61
C TYR A 73 -9.91 1.26 29.18
N ASP A 74 -10.19 0.11 29.79
CA ASP A 74 -9.14 -0.82 30.24
C ASP A 74 -8.52 -1.56 29.04
N ASP A 75 -9.30 -1.85 27.98
CA ASP A 75 -8.79 -2.32 26.70
C ASP A 75 -8.61 -1.15 25.71
N VAL A 76 -7.38 -0.64 25.65
CA VAL A 76 -6.98 0.42 24.72
C VAL A 76 -5.83 -0.03 23.81
N GLN A 77 -5.68 -1.35 23.62
CA GLN A 77 -4.58 -1.88 22.82
C GLN A 77 -4.63 -1.36 21.36
N GLY A 78 -3.45 -1.01 20.85
CA GLY A 78 -3.26 -0.49 19.50
C GLY A 78 -3.50 1.01 19.33
N TYR A 79 -4.08 1.72 20.30
CA TYR A 79 -4.09 3.19 20.30
C TYR A 79 -2.74 3.75 20.76
N GLN A 80 -2.37 4.95 20.28
CA GLN A 80 -1.07 5.57 20.57
C GLN A 80 -1.19 7.02 21.06
N HIS A 81 -2.34 7.66 20.81
CA HIS A 81 -2.63 9.01 21.27
C HIS A 81 -4.09 9.14 21.70
N VAL A 82 -4.34 9.83 22.81
CA VAL A 82 -5.69 10.12 23.30
C VAL A 82 -6.03 11.60 23.15
N VAL A 83 -7.19 11.89 22.60
CA VAL A 83 -7.80 13.22 22.61
C VAL A 83 -8.91 13.22 23.66
N PHE A 84 -8.75 14.02 24.71
CA PHE A 84 -9.79 14.21 25.72
C PHE A 84 -10.70 15.39 25.32
N TYR A 85 -11.98 15.11 25.05
CA TYR A 85 -13.00 16.11 24.82
C TYR A 85 -13.72 16.46 26.13
N GLY A 86 -13.45 17.66 26.62
CA GLY A 86 -13.92 18.21 27.88
C GLY A 86 -12.92 18.00 29.01
N ILE A 87 -12.25 19.07 29.45
CA ILE A 87 -11.20 19.00 30.49
C ILE A 87 -11.83 18.93 31.88
N GLY A 88 -12.85 19.76 32.12
CA GLY A 88 -13.44 19.92 33.43
C GLY A 88 -12.39 20.30 34.48
N LEU A 89 -12.21 19.46 35.51
CA LEU A 89 -11.16 19.61 36.55
C LEU A 89 -10.08 18.53 36.44
N GLY A 90 -10.06 17.76 35.36
CA GLY A 90 -8.98 16.83 35.05
C GLY A 90 -9.05 15.44 35.70
N TYR A 91 -10.07 15.12 36.49
CA TYR A 91 -10.15 13.83 37.22
C TYR A 91 -10.01 12.60 36.33
N HIS A 92 -10.80 12.53 35.25
CA HIS A 92 -10.76 11.42 34.30
C HIS A 92 -9.45 11.36 33.50
N ILE A 93 -8.82 12.51 33.24
CA ILE A 93 -7.52 12.58 32.55
C ILE A 93 -6.42 12.04 33.47
N GLU A 94 -6.40 12.47 34.72
CA GLU A 94 -5.46 11.99 35.74
C GLU A 94 -5.60 10.48 35.94
N GLU A 95 -6.83 9.97 36.05
CA GLU A 95 -7.09 8.54 36.23
C GLU A 95 -6.69 7.71 35.00
N PHE A 96 -6.99 8.18 33.78
CA PHE A 96 -6.55 7.50 32.55
C PHE A 96 -5.03 7.39 32.51
N MET A 97 -4.34 8.52 32.72
CA MET A 97 -2.90 8.59 32.61
C MET A 97 -2.18 7.84 33.74
N ARG A 98 -2.85 7.62 34.87
CA ARG A 98 -2.36 6.75 35.96
C ARG A 98 -2.38 5.28 35.54
N ARG A 99 -3.42 4.84 34.81
CA ARG A 99 -3.55 3.47 34.30
C ARG A 99 -2.65 3.21 33.09
N HIS A 100 -2.54 4.21 32.21
CA HIS A 100 -1.89 4.11 30.89
C HIS A 100 -0.80 5.20 30.72
N PRO A 101 0.29 5.16 31.51
CA PRO A 101 1.32 6.21 31.54
C PRO A 101 2.16 6.32 30.24
N GLU A 102 2.09 5.33 29.36
CA GLU A 102 2.77 5.26 28.07
C GLU A 102 2.11 6.13 26.99
N PHE A 103 0.82 6.46 27.14
CA PHE A 103 0.09 7.21 26.13
C PHE A 103 0.55 8.65 26.00
N THR A 104 0.60 9.15 24.77
CA THR A 104 0.60 10.61 24.55
C THR A 104 -0.83 11.11 24.52
N PHE A 105 -1.10 12.34 24.96
CA PHE A 105 -2.46 12.86 24.99
C PHE A 105 -2.56 14.34 24.66
N SER A 106 -3.72 14.75 24.19
CA SER A 106 -4.09 16.15 23.94
C SER A 106 -5.40 16.47 24.65
N LEU A 107 -5.50 17.71 25.13
CA LEU A 107 -6.70 18.22 25.78
C LEU A 107 -7.50 19.06 24.79
N TYR A 108 -8.80 18.88 24.76
CA TYR A 108 -9.72 19.67 23.95
C TYR A 108 -10.87 20.16 24.82
N ASP A 109 -11.07 21.47 24.94
CA ASP A 109 -12.23 22.01 25.64
C ASP A 109 -13.04 22.95 24.74
N PRO A 110 -14.34 22.71 24.54
CA PRO A 110 -15.20 23.60 23.77
C PRO A 110 -15.50 24.94 24.49
N ASN A 111 -15.03 25.14 25.73
CA ASN A 111 -15.33 26.34 26.50
C ASN A 111 -14.09 26.87 27.24
N LEU A 112 -13.61 28.03 26.77
CA LEU A 112 -12.48 28.75 27.38
C LEU A 112 -12.66 29.04 28.87
N SER A 113 -13.89 29.31 29.33
CA SER A 113 -14.18 29.59 30.74
C SER A 113 -13.93 28.39 31.64
N ILE A 114 -14.19 27.17 31.15
CA ILE A 114 -13.93 25.95 31.91
C ILE A 114 -12.41 25.69 31.97
N LEU A 115 -11.69 25.86 30.87
CA LEU A 115 -10.22 25.82 30.87
C LEU A 115 -9.64 26.80 31.89
N MET A 116 -10.18 28.02 31.99
CA MET A 116 -9.75 29.01 32.99
C MET A 116 -10.00 28.53 34.42
N LYS A 117 -11.16 27.93 34.70
CA LYS A 117 -11.45 27.39 36.05
C LYS A 117 -10.52 26.22 36.40
N TYR A 118 -10.18 25.36 35.45
CA TYR A 118 -9.14 24.34 35.65
C TYR A 118 -7.79 24.98 36.01
N LEU A 119 -7.31 25.90 35.18
CA LEU A 119 -6.01 26.56 35.37
C LEU A 119 -5.90 27.37 36.67
N SER A 120 -7.02 27.85 37.20
CA SER A 120 -7.09 28.58 38.47
C SER A 120 -7.19 27.69 39.71
N ASN A 121 -7.65 26.44 39.60
CA ASN A 121 -7.99 25.61 40.76
C ASN A 121 -7.19 24.29 40.84
N LYS A 122 -6.66 23.80 39.72
CA LYS A 122 -5.90 22.55 39.64
C LYS A 122 -4.51 22.81 39.06
N SER A 123 -3.48 22.30 39.71
CA SER A 123 -2.12 22.37 39.19
C SER A 123 -1.94 21.37 38.07
N MET A 124 -1.47 21.84 36.90
CA MET A 124 -1.12 20.97 35.77
C MET A 124 0.06 20.03 36.06
N GLN A 125 0.78 20.23 37.17
CA GLN A 125 1.85 19.32 37.57
C GLN A 125 1.34 17.93 37.98
N SER A 126 0.04 17.79 38.27
CA SER A 126 -0.58 16.48 38.49
C SER A 126 -0.61 15.60 37.23
N LEU A 127 -0.56 16.23 36.05
CA LEU A 127 -0.54 15.52 34.78
C LEU A 127 0.89 15.09 34.41
N PRO A 128 1.08 13.97 33.68
CA PRO A 128 2.38 13.62 33.12
C PRO A 128 2.72 14.56 31.97
N LEU A 129 3.26 15.74 32.32
CA LEU A 129 3.50 16.83 31.40
C LEU A 129 4.33 16.40 30.18
N LYS A 130 5.30 15.49 30.34
CA LYS A 130 6.11 14.96 29.23
C LYS A 130 5.26 14.28 28.13
N ASN A 131 4.10 13.73 28.47
CA ASN A 131 3.17 13.04 27.58
C ASN A 131 2.09 13.97 26.98
N LEU A 132 1.85 15.14 27.60
CA LEU A 132 0.90 16.15 27.12
C LEU A 132 1.45 16.81 25.85
N ALA A 133 0.80 16.55 24.72
CA ALA A 133 1.22 17.00 23.40
C ALA A 133 0.67 18.38 23.03
N HIS A 134 -0.63 18.63 23.25
CA HIS A 134 -1.26 19.90 22.91
C HIS A 134 -2.51 20.19 23.78
N ILE A 135 -2.93 21.46 23.84
CA ILE A 135 -4.19 21.91 24.44
C ILE A 135 -4.95 22.69 23.37
N TYR A 136 -6.19 22.30 23.10
CA TYR A 136 -7.10 22.92 22.15
C TYR A 136 -8.25 23.52 22.91
N VAL A 137 -8.65 24.72 22.51
CA VAL A 137 -9.80 25.40 23.09
C VAL A 137 -10.58 26.09 21.97
N GLU A 138 -11.90 26.03 22.05
CA GLU A 138 -12.78 26.76 21.15
C GLU A 138 -13.07 28.15 21.71
N ASN A 139 -12.98 29.17 20.86
CA ASN A 139 -13.48 30.52 21.12
C ASN A 139 -14.53 30.94 20.08
N ARG A 140 -14.46 30.38 18.86
CA ARG A 140 -15.37 30.64 17.74
C ARG A 140 -15.67 29.33 17.01
N LEU A 141 -16.79 29.28 16.30
CA LEU A 141 -17.17 28.10 15.50
C LEU A 141 -16.15 27.74 14.42
N ALA A 142 -15.40 28.73 13.90
CA ALA A 142 -14.35 28.51 12.93
C ALA A 142 -13.12 27.77 13.49
N ASP A 143 -13.01 27.63 14.82
CA ASP A 143 -11.88 26.96 15.46
C ASP A 143 -11.99 25.43 15.37
N ILE A 144 -13.20 24.87 15.22
CA ILE A 144 -13.40 23.41 15.13
C ILE A 144 -12.63 22.83 13.93
N PRO A 145 -12.81 23.31 12.68
CA PRO A 145 -12.05 22.78 11.54
C PRO A 145 -10.54 22.92 11.73
N VAL A 146 -10.07 24.08 12.18
CA VAL A 146 -8.64 24.36 12.37
C VAL A 146 -8.02 23.43 13.42
N ASN A 147 -8.70 23.25 14.55
CA ASN A 147 -8.23 22.40 15.64
C ASN A 147 -8.21 20.92 15.23
N VAL A 148 -9.28 20.44 14.58
CA VAL A 148 -9.36 19.04 14.11
C VAL A 148 -8.30 18.75 13.05
N ASP A 149 -8.11 19.63 12.07
CA ASP A 149 -7.04 19.48 11.08
C ASP A 149 -5.67 19.46 11.74
N HIS A 150 -5.43 20.32 12.74
CA HIS A 150 -4.17 20.33 13.47
C HIS A 150 -3.93 19.01 14.23
N ILE A 151 -4.95 18.46 14.91
CA ILE A 151 -4.87 17.16 15.59
C ILE A 151 -4.49 16.06 14.59
N LEU A 152 -5.22 15.97 13.47
CA LEU A 152 -5.03 14.90 12.49
C LEU A 152 -3.72 15.01 11.70
N ASN A 153 -3.16 16.21 11.57
CA ASN A 153 -1.83 16.43 10.99
C ASN A 153 -0.71 16.10 11.97
N MET A 154 -0.86 16.51 13.23
CA MET A 154 0.16 16.29 14.27
C MET A 154 0.31 14.82 14.65
N PHE A 155 -0.79 14.05 14.59
CA PHE A 155 -0.82 12.65 15.01
C PHE A 155 -1.15 11.68 13.88
N VAL A 156 -0.83 12.05 12.63
CA VAL A 156 -1.15 11.26 11.42
C VAL A 156 -0.63 9.81 11.45
N THR A 157 0.51 9.55 12.10
CA THR A 157 1.08 8.20 12.23
C THR A 157 0.51 7.39 13.39
N LYS A 158 -0.38 7.98 14.20
CA LYS A 158 -0.85 7.40 15.45
C LYS A 158 -2.32 7.04 15.36
N LYS A 159 -2.66 5.85 15.83
CA LYS A 159 -4.07 5.49 16.05
C LYS A 159 -4.61 6.34 17.21
N LEU A 160 -5.67 7.11 16.95
CA LEU A 160 -6.24 8.10 17.88
C LEU A 160 -7.44 7.52 18.63
N LEU A 161 -7.46 7.70 19.95
CA LEU A 161 -8.60 7.42 20.81
C LEU A 161 -9.27 8.73 21.21
N LEU A 162 -10.57 8.87 20.98
CA LEU A 162 -11.36 10.00 21.48
C LEU A 162 -12.07 9.58 22.77
N ILE A 163 -11.73 10.21 23.88
CA ILE A 163 -12.42 10.04 25.16
C ILE A 163 -13.16 11.32 25.47
N SER A 164 -14.46 11.22 25.76
CA SER A 164 -15.31 12.39 26.02
C SER A 164 -15.88 12.32 27.43
N LEU A 165 -15.88 13.44 28.14
CA LEU A 165 -16.50 13.51 29.46
C LEU A 165 -18.04 13.48 29.30
N PRO A 166 -18.78 12.53 29.91
CA PRO A 166 -20.23 12.38 29.65
C PRO A 166 -21.06 13.63 29.96
N SER A 167 -20.62 14.43 30.94
CA SER A 167 -21.27 15.71 31.24
C SER A 167 -21.17 16.69 30.07
N TYR A 168 -20.09 16.66 29.29
CA TYR A 168 -19.94 17.50 28.10
C TYR A 168 -20.83 17.05 26.95
N GLU A 169 -20.96 15.74 26.72
CA GLU A 169 -21.87 15.20 25.70
C GLU A 169 -23.33 15.64 25.95
N ARG A 170 -23.71 15.73 27.24
CA ARG A 170 -25.04 16.17 27.67
C ARG A 170 -25.21 17.69 27.64
N LEU A 171 -24.27 18.44 28.23
CA LEU A 171 -24.39 19.89 28.45
C LEU A 171 -23.98 20.73 27.23
N PHE A 172 -23.09 20.19 26.39
CA PHE A 172 -22.61 20.82 25.16
C PHE A 172 -22.96 19.96 23.94
N ARG A 173 -24.19 19.44 23.89
CA ARG A 173 -24.64 18.49 22.86
C ARG A 173 -24.40 18.97 21.42
N GLU A 174 -24.78 20.21 21.10
CA GLU A 174 -24.60 20.79 19.76
C GLU A 174 -23.10 20.99 19.40
N PRO A 175 -22.26 21.62 20.25
CA PRO A 175 -20.81 21.62 20.05
C PRO A 175 -20.20 20.22 19.89
N TYR A 176 -20.56 19.28 20.76
CA TYR A 176 -20.05 17.91 20.74
C TYR A 176 -20.42 17.17 19.45
N ASN A 177 -21.68 17.25 19.02
CA ASN A 177 -22.13 16.61 17.79
C ASN A 177 -21.36 17.17 16.58
N ARG A 178 -21.24 18.50 16.48
CA ARG A 178 -20.48 19.13 15.39
C ARG A 178 -19.00 18.73 15.40
N PHE A 179 -18.37 18.75 16.58
CA PHE A 179 -16.99 18.30 16.72
C PHE A 179 -16.83 16.84 16.34
N SER A 180 -17.64 15.95 16.91
CA SER A 180 -17.52 14.49 16.71
C SER A 180 -17.83 14.06 15.27
N GLU A 181 -18.84 14.65 14.64
CA GLU A 181 -19.14 14.44 13.22
C GLU A 181 -17.99 14.91 12.33
N PHE A 182 -17.48 16.13 12.56
CA PHE A 182 -16.36 16.65 11.78
C PHE A 182 -15.08 15.84 12.01
N PHE A 183 -14.77 15.50 13.25
CA PHE A 183 -13.61 14.69 13.63
C PHE A 183 -13.63 13.31 12.97
N ARG A 184 -14.76 12.58 13.05
CA ARG A 184 -14.92 11.28 12.39
C ARG A 184 -14.83 11.40 10.87
N LYS A 185 -15.47 12.41 10.29
CA LYS A 185 -15.45 12.67 8.84
C LYS A 185 -14.03 12.92 8.33
N VAL A 186 -13.27 13.80 8.98
CA VAL A 186 -11.89 14.11 8.54
C VAL A 186 -10.96 12.93 8.82
N LEU A 187 -11.12 12.22 9.94
CA LEU A 187 -10.33 11.02 10.24
C LEU A 187 -10.54 9.92 9.20
N SER A 188 -11.80 9.60 8.82
CA SER A 188 -12.08 8.58 7.80
C SER A 188 -11.53 8.99 6.43
N ASN A 189 -11.79 10.24 6.01
CA ASN A 189 -11.27 10.75 4.74
C ASN A 189 -9.74 10.72 4.68
N LYS A 190 -9.07 11.13 5.76
CA LYS A 190 -7.61 11.15 5.81
C LYS A 190 -7.02 9.74 5.78
N SER A 191 -7.60 8.80 6.51
CA SER A 191 -7.20 7.39 6.47
C SER A 191 -7.37 6.80 5.06
N PHE A 192 -8.53 7.05 4.43
CA PHE A 192 -8.79 6.62 3.05
C PHE A 192 -7.76 7.18 2.06
N ILE A 193 -7.51 8.49 2.08
CA ILE A 193 -6.55 9.14 1.17
C ILE A 193 -5.15 8.60 1.38
N LEU A 194 -4.68 8.47 2.62
CA LEU A 194 -3.35 7.95 2.92
C LEU A 194 -3.18 6.50 2.47
N ASN A 195 -4.20 5.65 2.68
CA ASN A 195 -4.15 4.25 2.26
C ASN A 195 -4.06 4.11 0.74
N VAL A 196 -4.91 4.85 0.00
CA VAL A 196 -4.90 4.84 -1.47
C VAL A 196 -3.58 5.41 -2.00
N SER A 197 -3.14 6.56 -1.48
CA SER A 197 -1.89 7.19 -1.90
C SER A 197 -0.68 6.33 -1.59
N ASN A 198 -0.60 5.70 -0.41
CA ASN A 198 0.54 4.84 -0.05
C ASN A 198 0.64 3.61 -0.95
N PHE A 199 -0.49 3.12 -1.48
CA PHE A 199 -0.51 1.99 -2.40
C PHE A 199 -0.12 2.40 -3.84
N PHE A 200 -0.50 3.59 -4.30
CA PHE A 200 -0.34 4.00 -5.70
C PHE A 200 0.72 5.09 -5.98
N GLU A 201 1.28 5.77 -4.97
CA GLU A 201 2.14 6.96 -5.14
C GLU A 201 3.28 6.75 -6.14
N LYS A 202 4.00 5.62 -6.05
CA LYS A 202 5.08 5.30 -6.98
C LYS A 202 4.55 4.97 -8.38
N ARG A 203 3.48 4.18 -8.44
CA ARG A 203 2.90 3.69 -9.69
C ARG A 203 2.33 4.84 -10.53
N TRP A 204 1.71 5.85 -9.92
CA TRP A 204 1.25 7.02 -10.65
C TRP A 204 2.38 7.74 -11.36
N ILE A 205 3.53 7.95 -10.71
CA ILE A 205 4.68 8.63 -11.33
C ILE A 205 5.30 7.78 -12.44
N VAL A 206 5.43 6.46 -12.22
CA VAL A 206 5.88 5.54 -13.28
C VAL A 206 4.94 5.56 -14.47
N ASN A 207 3.62 5.45 -14.24
CA ASN A 207 2.62 5.51 -15.29
C ASN A 207 2.72 6.82 -16.08
N SER A 208 2.74 7.97 -15.39
CA SER A 208 2.87 9.28 -16.02
C SER A 208 4.11 9.36 -16.91
N LEU A 209 5.26 8.89 -16.43
CA LEU A 209 6.49 8.84 -17.23
C LEU A 209 6.38 7.91 -18.44
N MET A 210 5.89 6.68 -18.24
CA MET A 210 5.75 5.67 -19.31
C MET A 210 4.73 6.10 -20.37
N ASN A 211 3.74 6.90 -19.98
CA ASN A 211 2.71 7.40 -20.88
C ASN A 211 3.14 8.64 -21.68
N LEU A 212 4.21 9.36 -21.27
CA LEU A 212 4.67 10.59 -21.94
C LEU A 212 4.84 10.45 -23.46
N PRO A 213 5.44 9.38 -24.02
CA PRO A 213 5.57 9.21 -25.46
C PRO A 213 4.23 9.14 -26.20
N VAL A 214 3.19 8.58 -25.57
CA VAL A 214 1.83 8.51 -26.11
C VAL A 214 1.13 9.86 -25.95
N ILE A 215 1.23 10.47 -24.77
CA ILE A 215 0.66 11.80 -24.45
C ILE A 215 1.19 12.87 -25.42
N ALA A 216 2.48 12.82 -25.76
CA ALA A 216 3.11 13.73 -26.70
C ALA A 216 2.50 13.69 -28.12
N ARG A 217 1.79 12.60 -28.48
CA ARG A 217 1.28 12.34 -29.82
C ARG A 217 -0.24 12.26 -29.90
N THR A 218 -0.92 12.33 -28.78
CA THR A 218 -2.37 12.24 -28.69
C THR A 218 -2.96 13.64 -28.43
N PRO A 219 -4.15 13.96 -28.96
CA PRO A 219 -4.82 15.21 -28.63
C PRO A 219 -5.31 15.21 -27.19
N ASN A 220 -5.16 16.35 -26.52
CA ASN A 220 -5.78 16.62 -25.25
C ASN A 220 -7.26 16.99 -25.45
N LEU A 221 -8.16 16.24 -24.83
CA LEU A 221 -9.60 16.38 -25.00
C LEU A 221 -10.13 17.79 -24.66
N LEU A 222 -9.58 18.46 -23.64
CA LEU A 222 -10.09 19.75 -23.20
C LEU A 222 -9.50 20.94 -23.99
N LYS A 223 -8.35 20.72 -24.62
CA LYS A 223 -7.56 21.76 -25.28
C LYS A 223 -7.65 21.69 -26.81
N ASP A 224 -7.48 20.50 -27.37
CA ASP A 224 -7.26 20.30 -28.81
C ASP A 224 -8.57 19.98 -29.54
N VAL A 225 -9.54 19.39 -28.85
CA VAL A 225 -10.85 19.07 -29.43
C VAL A 225 -11.76 20.29 -29.44
N ASN A 226 -12.46 20.51 -30.57
CA ASN A 226 -13.41 21.61 -30.69
C ASN A 226 -14.62 21.41 -29.76
N LYS A 227 -14.75 22.29 -28.76
CA LYS A 227 -15.86 22.26 -27.78
C LYS A 227 -17.26 22.43 -28.42
N ASP A 228 -17.37 23.02 -29.62
CA ASP A 228 -18.64 23.12 -30.36
C ASP A 228 -19.25 21.76 -30.72
N PHE A 229 -18.44 20.69 -30.71
CA PHE A 229 -18.98 19.33 -30.87
C PHE A 229 -19.87 18.92 -29.70
N PHE A 230 -19.72 19.52 -28.52
CA PHE A 230 -20.35 19.12 -27.26
C PHE A 230 -21.26 20.17 -26.65
N LYS A 231 -20.97 21.44 -26.91
CA LYS A 231 -21.69 22.57 -26.34
C LYS A 231 -23.21 22.44 -26.55
N ASP A 232 -23.95 22.51 -25.46
CA ASP A 232 -25.42 22.43 -25.39
C ASP A 232 -26.00 21.13 -26.00
N LYS A 233 -25.21 20.04 -26.04
CA LYS A 233 -25.63 18.74 -26.55
C LYS A 233 -25.72 17.69 -25.44
N PRO A 234 -26.64 16.73 -25.57
CA PRO A 234 -26.81 15.67 -24.59
C PRO A 234 -25.66 14.65 -24.62
N ALA A 235 -25.29 14.17 -23.43
CA ALA A 235 -24.32 13.08 -23.26
C ALA A 235 -24.80 12.07 -22.21
N VAL A 236 -24.46 10.79 -22.39
CA VAL A 236 -24.79 9.69 -21.49
C VAL A 236 -23.49 9.10 -20.97
N ILE A 237 -23.31 9.11 -19.65
CA ILE A 237 -22.23 8.39 -18.97
C ILE A 237 -22.74 7.00 -18.60
N VAL A 238 -22.07 5.96 -19.11
CA VAL A 238 -22.48 4.57 -18.95
C VAL A 238 -21.48 3.80 -18.09
N ALA A 239 -21.88 3.46 -16.87
CA ALA A 239 -21.11 2.68 -15.90
C ALA A 239 -21.59 1.22 -15.79
N ALA A 240 -20.74 0.33 -15.27
CA ALA A 240 -20.98 -1.13 -15.23
C ALA A 240 -21.94 -1.62 -14.13
N GLY A 241 -22.72 -0.73 -13.51
CA GLY A 241 -23.58 -1.11 -12.39
C GLY A 241 -24.70 -2.07 -12.80
N PRO A 242 -25.26 -2.84 -11.84
CA PRO A 242 -26.19 -3.94 -12.10
C PRO A 242 -27.43 -3.57 -12.92
N SER A 243 -27.91 -2.33 -12.85
CA SER A 243 -29.10 -1.92 -13.62
C SER A 243 -28.80 -1.67 -15.09
N LEU A 244 -27.52 -1.57 -15.50
CA LEU A 244 -27.16 -1.28 -16.89
C LEU A 244 -27.83 -2.26 -17.86
N TYR A 245 -27.91 -3.54 -17.49
CA TYR A 245 -28.52 -4.58 -18.32
C TYR A 245 -29.97 -4.26 -18.75
N GLU A 246 -30.73 -3.57 -17.89
CA GLU A 246 -32.11 -3.18 -18.16
C GLU A 246 -32.21 -2.00 -19.15
N ASP A 247 -31.12 -1.29 -19.38
CA ASP A 247 -31.07 -0.06 -20.19
C ASP A 247 -30.26 -0.24 -21.50
N ILE A 248 -29.76 -1.45 -21.79
CA ILE A 248 -28.83 -1.70 -22.92
C ILE A 248 -29.47 -1.40 -24.28
N GLU A 249 -30.72 -1.77 -24.48
CA GLU A 249 -31.42 -1.60 -25.76
C GLU A 249 -31.72 -0.11 -26.03
N GLU A 250 -32.04 0.63 -24.98
CA GLU A 250 -32.26 2.07 -24.99
C GLU A 250 -30.94 2.80 -25.27
N ILE A 251 -29.84 2.38 -24.65
CA ILE A 251 -28.49 2.88 -24.95
C ILE A 251 -28.10 2.58 -26.40
N ARG A 252 -28.40 1.38 -26.92
CA ARG A 252 -28.19 1.04 -28.34
C ARG A 252 -28.96 2.00 -29.23
N ARG A 253 -30.24 2.26 -28.94
CA ARG A 253 -31.07 3.20 -29.70
C ARG A 253 -30.52 4.62 -29.68
N ILE A 254 -30.04 5.11 -28.53
CA ILE A 254 -29.39 6.43 -28.41
C ILE A 254 -28.15 6.49 -29.30
N ARG A 255 -27.30 5.45 -29.22
CA ARG A 255 -26.06 5.36 -29.99
C ARG A 255 -26.38 5.32 -31.50
N GLU A 256 -27.14 4.35 -31.97
CA GLU A 256 -27.34 4.11 -33.41
C GLU A 256 -28.01 5.29 -34.12
N ASN A 257 -28.93 5.97 -33.44
CA ASN A 257 -29.60 7.15 -33.97
C ASN A 257 -28.84 8.47 -33.71
N GLY A 258 -27.69 8.40 -33.01
CA GLY A 258 -26.86 9.56 -32.68
C GLY A 258 -27.59 10.62 -31.87
N LEU A 259 -28.48 10.20 -30.95
CA LEU A 259 -29.35 11.10 -30.19
C LEU A 259 -28.63 11.80 -29.03
N ALA A 260 -27.57 11.20 -28.52
CA ALA A 260 -26.67 11.75 -27.50
C ALA A 260 -25.29 11.10 -27.61
N TYR A 261 -24.25 11.77 -27.10
CA TYR A 261 -22.93 11.16 -26.97
C TYR A 261 -22.92 10.13 -25.84
N VAL A 262 -22.91 8.85 -26.20
CA VAL A 262 -22.71 7.71 -25.28
C VAL A 262 -21.24 7.48 -24.97
N PHE A 263 -20.83 7.68 -23.71
CA PHE A 263 -19.47 7.45 -23.21
C PHE A 263 -19.47 6.37 -22.14
N SER A 264 -18.70 5.30 -22.34
CA SER A 264 -18.53 4.28 -21.32
C SER A 264 -17.42 4.65 -20.34
N VAL A 265 -17.56 4.26 -19.08
CA VAL A 265 -16.55 4.50 -18.04
C VAL A 265 -16.14 3.20 -17.38
N GLY A 266 -14.83 2.99 -17.21
CA GLY A 266 -14.27 1.78 -16.59
C GLY A 266 -14.78 0.49 -17.26
N TRP A 267 -15.27 -0.44 -16.46
CA TRP A 267 -15.82 -1.73 -16.94
C TRP A 267 -17.12 -1.61 -17.75
N GLY A 268 -17.72 -0.43 -17.87
CA GLY A 268 -18.93 -0.22 -18.66
C GLY A 268 -18.74 -0.58 -20.14
N VAL A 269 -17.52 -0.43 -20.65
CA VAL A 269 -17.20 -0.82 -22.04
C VAL A 269 -17.36 -2.32 -22.29
N ASP A 270 -16.94 -3.17 -21.35
CA ASP A 270 -17.07 -4.64 -21.48
C ASP A 270 -18.55 -5.06 -21.50
N SER A 271 -19.37 -4.42 -20.66
CA SER A 271 -20.81 -4.70 -20.55
C SER A 271 -21.57 -4.33 -21.84
N LEU A 272 -21.27 -3.16 -22.42
CA LEU A 272 -21.86 -2.72 -23.69
C LEU A 272 -21.45 -3.63 -24.86
N LEU A 273 -20.16 -3.97 -24.94
CA LEU A 273 -19.61 -4.78 -26.01
C LEU A 273 -20.10 -6.23 -25.97
N ALA A 274 -20.37 -6.78 -24.79
CA ALA A 274 -21.01 -8.09 -24.65
C ALA A 274 -22.38 -8.16 -25.34
N HIS A 275 -23.04 -7.01 -25.51
CA HIS A 275 -24.34 -6.87 -26.17
C HIS A 275 -24.26 -6.16 -27.52
N GLY A 276 -23.06 -6.12 -28.13
CA GLY A 276 -22.85 -5.55 -29.46
C GLY A 276 -22.97 -4.03 -29.55
N VAL A 277 -23.00 -3.31 -28.42
CA VAL A 277 -23.12 -1.85 -28.40
C VAL A 277 -21.72 -1.23 -28.30
N GLN A 278 -21.35 -0.42 -29.31
CA GLN A 278 -20.08 0.32 -29.31
C GLN A 278 -20.31 1.78 -28.88
N PRO A 279 -19.77 2.22 -27.72
CA PRO A 279 -19.87 3.61 -27.29
C PRO A 279 -19.09 4.55 -28.23
N HIS A 280 -19.37 5.85 -28.16
CA HIS A 280 -18.64 6.87 -28.94
C HIS A 280 -17.22 7.10 -28.41
N ALA A 281 -16.97 6.80 -27.13
CA ALA A 281 -15.63 6.62 -26.55
C ALA A 281 -15.72 5.85 -25.23
N ALA A 282 -14.58 5.28 -24.83
CA ALA A 282 -14.38 4.69 -23.51
C ALA A 282 -13.43 5.56 -22.68
N PHE A 283 -13.78 5.81 -21.43
CA PHE A 283 -13.00 6.62 -20.48
C PHE A 283 -12.30 5.74 -19.45
N THR A 284 -11.02 6.02 -19.23
CA THR A 284 -10.15 5.25 -18.35
C THR A 284 -9.18 6.13 -17.54
N TYR A 285 -8.82 5.67 -16.34
CA TYR A 285 -7.90 6.40 -15.45
C TYR A 285 -7.19 5.49 -14.43
N ASP A 286 -7.74 4.32 -14.09
CA ASP A 286 -7.19 3.49 -13.02
C ASP A 286 -5.71 3.13 -13.28
N PRO A 287 -4.82 3.32 -12.27
CA PRO A 287 -3.40 3.10 -12.46
C PRO A 287 -3.02 1.63 -12.61
N GLN A 288 -3.86 0.67 -12.20
CA GLN A 288 -3.53 -0.74 -12.10
C GLN A 288 -3.52 -1.46 -13.45
N GLU A 289 -2.71 -2.52 -13.53
CA GLU A 289 -2.62 -3.35 -14.74
C GLU A 289 -3.97 -4.01 -15.07
N ILE A 290 -4.75 -4.43 -14.06
CA ILE A 290 -6.05 -5.09 -14.28
C ILE A 290 -7.01 -4.24 -15.14
N ASN A 291 -6.83 -2.92 -15.15
CA ASN A 291 -7.60 -2.01 -15.96
C ASN A 291 -7.44 -2.25 -17.47
N ARG A 292 -6.39 -2.95 -17.93
CA ARG A 292 -6.20 -3.29 -19.35
C ARG A 292 -7.21 -4.31 -19.87
N LYS A 293 -7.78 -5.15 -19.00
CA LYS A 293 -8.61 -6.31 -19.39
C LYS A 293 -9.79 -5.97 -20.32
N PRO A 294 -10.62 -4.94 -20.06
CA PRO A 294 -11.71 -4.59 -20.97
C PRO A 294 -11.22 -4.23 -22.38
N TYR A 295 -10.04 -3.61 -22.47
CA TYR A 295 -9.45 -3.11 -23.71
C TYR A 295 -8.70 -4.22 -24.47
N ASP A 296 -8.05 -5.15 -23.77
CA ASP A 296 -7.47 -6.36 -24.38
C ASP A 296 -8.57 -7.22 -25.02
N LYS A 297 -9.74 -7.32 -24.38
CA LYS A 297 -10.93 -7.98 -24.97
C LYS A 297 -11.39 -7.28 -26.25
N MET A 298 -11.40 -5.94 -26.29
CA MET A 298 -11.70 -5.18 -27.52
C MET A 298 -10.75 -5.54 -28.65
N ALA A 299 -9.44 -5.56 -28.37
CA ALA A 299 -8.42 -5.94 -29.34
C ALA A 299 -8.62 -7.38 -29.84
N SER A 300 -8.92 -8.32 -28.94
CA SER A 300 -9.20 -9.72 -29.31
C SER A 300 -10.41 -9.91 -30.23
N ARG A 301 -11.37 -8.97 -30.17
CA ARG A 301 -12.56 -8.93 -31.04
C ARG A 301 -12.33 -8.12 -32.33
N GLY A 302 -11.12 -7.63 -32.56
CA GLY A 302 -10.79 -6.80 -33.72
C GLY A 302 -11.42 -5.40 -33.70
N ILE A 303 -11.82 -4.91 -32.52
CA ILE A 303 -12.48 -3.60 -32.38
C ILE A 303 -11.40 -2.52 -32.20
N THR A 304 -11.18 -1.72 -33.24
CA THR A 304 -10.19 -0.62 -33.25
C THR A 304 -10.80 0.77 -33.46
N SER A 305 -12.12 0.86 -33.66
CA SER A 305 -12.84 2.09 -34.01
C SER A 305 -13.14 3.00 -32.81
N ILE A 306 -13.18 2.47 -31.60
CA ILE A 306 -13.61 3.22 -30.42
C ILE A 306 -12.46 4.13 -29.94
N PRO A 307 -12.67 5.45 -29.74
CA PRO A 307 -11.68 6.29 -29.08
C PRO A 307 -11.54 5.94 -27.59
N LEU A 308 -10.30 5.81 -27.12
CA LEU A 308 -9.96 5.69 -25.70
C LEU A 308 -9.56 7.07 -25.16
N VAL A 309 -10.36 7.59 -24.23
CA VAL A 309 -10.06 8.82 -23.49
C VAL A 309 -9.41 8.44 -22.16
N PHE A 310 -8.13 8.76 -21.98
CA PHE A 310 -7.36 8.31 -20.82
C PHE A 310 -6.81 9.45 -19.96
N GLY A 311 -6.80 9.26 -18.65
CA GLY A 311 -6.06 10.13 -17.74
C GLY A 311 -4.56 9.88 -17.85
N THR A 312 -3.73 10.93 -17.76
CA THR A 312 -2.28 10.82 -17.98
C THR A 312 -1.55 9.81 -17.08
N SER A 313 -2.10 9.48 -15.91
CA SER A 313 -1.54 8.52 -14.94
C SER A 313 -2.17 7.12 -14.98
N VAL A 314 -2.97 6.80 -16.02
CA VAL A 314 -3.54 5.45 -16.25
C VAL A 314 -2.44 4.39 -16.33
N GLY A 315 -2.74 3.14 -15.94
CA GLY A 315 -1.82 2.01 -16.12
C GLY A 315 -1.28 1.96 -17.55
N PHE A 316 0.04 2.14 -17.71
CA PHE A 316 0.69 2.28 -19.02
C PHE A 316 0.49 1.05 -19.90
N GLU A 317 0.28 -0.11 -19.29
CA GLU A 317 -0.03 -1.37 -19.97
C GLU A 317 -1.30 -1.26 -20.82
N THR A 318 -2.28 -0.44 -20.39
CA THR A 318 -3.50 -0.18 -21.16
C THR A 318 -3.18 0.51 -22.48
N LEU A 319 -2.23 1.45 -22.51
CA LEU A 319 -1.88 2.19 -23.71
C LEU A 319 -0.97 1.40 -24.64
N LEU A 320 -0.18 0.47 -24.10
CA LEU A 320 0.71 -0.41 -24.87
C LEU A 320 -0.08 -1.37 -25.77
N THR A 321 -1.20 -1.92 -25.29
CA THR A 321 -1.98 -2.92 -26.05
C THR A 321 -3.08 -2.30 -26.90
N TYR A 322 -3.56 -1.09 -26.56
CA TYR A 322 -4.68 -0.46 -27.25
C TYR A 322 -4.32 0.05 -28.65
N GLN A 323 -5.05 -0.39 -29.68
CA GLN A 323 -4.77 -0.05 -31.07
C GLN A 323 -5.69 1.04 -31.67
N GLY A 324 -6.79 1.40 -31.00
CA GLY A 324 -7.71 2.43 -31.50
C GLY A 324 -7.23 3.88 -31.28
N PRO A 325 -8.04 4.86 -31.72
CA PRO A 325 -7.80 6.28 -31.46
C PRO A 325 -7.66 6.57 -29.97
N LYS A 326 -6.81 7.53 -29.62
CA LYS A 326 -6.50 7.86 -28.22
C LYS A 326 -6.56 9.37 -28.03
N LEU A 327 -7.17 9.80 -26.93
CA LEU A 327 -7.17 11.19 -26.46
C LEU A 327 -6.86 11.16 -24.97
N HIS A 328 -6.24 12.22 -24.45
CA HIS A 328 -5.92 12.30 -23.03
C HIS A 328 -6.54 13.51 -22.33
N PHE A 329 -6.61 13.41 -21.02
CA PHE A 329 -6.84 14.55 -20.13
C PHE A 329 -5.84 14.49 -18.97
N ILE A 330 -5.47 15.66 -18.46
CA ILE A 330 -4.50 15.77 -17.37
C ILE A 330 -5.23 15.74 -16.04
N THR A 331 -4.70 14.94 -15.11
CA THR A 331 -5.27 14.82 -13.75
C THR A 331 -4.56 15.77 -12.78
N SER A 332 -5.26 16.27 -11.79
CA SER A 332 -4.75 17.27 -10.85
C SER A 332 -3.55 16.79 -10.02
N ARG A 333 -3.46 15.48 -9.75
CA ARG A 333 -2.36 14.82 -9.03
C ARG A 333 -1.15 14.54 -9.91
N ASP A 334 -1.30 14.52 -11.23
CA ASP A 334 -0.20 14.32 -12.17
C ASP A 334 0.65 15.59 -12.36
N THR A 335 1.36 15.93 -11.29
CA THR A 335 2.32 17.04 -11.31
C THR A 335 3.51 16.74 -12.21
N THR A 336 3.89 15.48 -12.38
CA THR A 336 5.02 15.06 -13.23
C THR A 336 4.80 15.46 -14.68
N THR A 337 3.67 15.09 -15.28
CA THR A 337 3.36 15.43 -16.68
C THR A 337 3.28 16.94 -16.87
N THR A 338 2.61 17.66 -15.97
CA THR A 338 2.45 19.12 -16.08
C THR A 338 3.76 19.90 -15.93
N ASN A 339 4.77 19.35 -15.25
CA ASN A 339 6.08 19.96 -15.13
C ASN A 339 7.00 19.64 -16.33
N LEU A 340 6.75 18.55 -17.04
CA LEU A 340 7.56 18.09 -18.17
C LEU A 340 7.00 18.51 -19.53
N LEU A 341 5.70 18.76 -19.60
CA LEU A 341 4.97 19.04 -20.83
C LEU A 341 4.35 20.44 -20.77
N LYS A 342 4.44 21.18 -21.88
CA LYS A 342 3.74 22.45 -22.06
C LYS A 342 3.28 22.62 -23.50
N ASP A 343 2.29 23.48 -23.68
CA ASP A 343 1.91 24.02 -24.99
C ASP A 343 3.05 24.90 -25.56
N LYS A 344 3.22 24.92 -26.89
CA LYS A 344 4.08 25.88 -27.61
C LYS A 344 3.80 27.34 -27.24
N LYS A 345 2.54 27.69 -26.93
CA LYS A 345 2.16 29.03 -26.47
C LYS A 345 2.46 29.27 -24.98
N GLY A 346 2.90 28.24 -24.25
CA GLY A 346 3.20 28.30 -22.83
C GLY A 346 1.98 28.51 -21.93
N MET A 347 0.77 28.23 -22.43
CA MET A 347 -0.45 28.32 -21.62
C MET A 347 -0.51 27.18 -20.61
N GLU A 348 -1.14 27.45 -19.46
CA GLU A 348 -1.39 26.42 -18.45
C GLU A 348 -2.37 25.38 -19.01
N LEU A 349 -2.03 24.10 -18.81
CA LEU A 349 -2.86 23.00 -19.26
C LEU A 349 -4.00 22.76 -18.27
N GLU A 350 -5.24 22.73 -18.76
CA GLU A 350 -6.44 22.46 -17.95
C GLU A 350 -6.33 21.07 -17.30
N LYS A 351 -6.65 20.99 -16.01
CA LYS A 351 -6.55 19.76 -15.19
C LYS A 351 -7.92 19.38 -14.67
N ILE A 352 -8.19 18.08 -14.62
CA ILE A 352 -9.38 17.50 -14.01
C ILE A 352 -9.05 17.08 -12.58
N THR A 353 -9.91 17.44 -11.63
CA THR A 353 -9.74 17.08 -10.24
C THR A 353 -9.89 15.57 -10.07
N ASP A 354 -8.89 14.96 -9.42
CA ASP A 354 -8.90 13.52 -9.14
C ASP A 354 -10.10 13.16 -8.27
N ALA A 355 -10.80 12.10 -8.66
CA ALA A 355 -11.98 11.61 -7.96
C ALA A 355 -11.87 10.09 -7.73
N PRO A 356 -12.59 9.53 -6.76
CA PRO A 356 -12.61 8.08 -6.48
C PRO A 356 -13.15 7.22 -7.63
N SER A 357 -13.76 7.82 -8.66
CA SER A 357 -14.33 7.14 -9.82
C SER A 357 -14.10 7.92 -11.10
N ILE A 358 -13.73 7.20 -12.16
CA ILE A 358 -13.64 7.75 -13.52
C ILE A 358 -14.98 8.33 -14.00
N ALA A 359 -16.12 7.85 -13.50
CA ALA A 359 -17.43 8.40 -13.84
C ALA A 359 -17.59 9.87 -13.39
N VAL A 360 -17.07 10.21 -12.20
CA VAL A 360 -17.06 11.58 -11.70
C VAL A 360 -16.09 12.45 -12.49
N MET A 361 -14.94 11.91 -12.90
CA MET A 361 -14.00 12.63 -13.77
C MET A 361 -14.59 12.88 -15.15
N THR A 362 -15.30 11.91 -15.72
CA THR A 362 -16.04 12.08 -16.98
C THR A 362 -17.12 13.15 -16.84
N LEU A 363 -17.86 13.19 -15.74
CA LEU A 363 -18.83 14.27 -15.49
C LEU A 363 -18.16 15.66 -15.52
N GLN A 364 -17.04 15.82 -14.82
CA GLN A 364 -16.25 17.07 -14.84
C GLN A 364 -15.86 17.47 -16.26
N ILE A 365 -15.33 16.51 -17.04
CA ILE A 365 -14.90 16.72 -18.41
C ILE A 365 -16.09 17.17 -19.27
N LEU A 366 -17.23 16.50 -19.18
CA LEU A 366 -18.42 16.84 -19.98
C LEU A 366 -18.97 18.23 -19.63
N ILE A 367 -18.92 18.62 -18.35
CA ILE A 367 -19.26 19.99 -17.92
C ILE A 367 -18.28 21.00 -18.55
N SER A 368 -16.96 20.75 -18.50
CA SER A 368 -15.94 21.61 -19.11
C SER A 368 -16.03 21.70 -20.65
N LEU A 369 -16.56 20.66 -21.30
CA LEU A 369 -16.84 20.64 -22.74
C LEU A 369 -18.17 21.33 -23.09
N GLY A 370 -19.01 21.63 -22.09
CA GLY A 370 -20.28 22.33 -22.27
C GLY A 370 -21.47 21.43 -22.59
N CYS A 371 -21.39 20.12 -22.31
CA CYS A 371 -22.52 19.21 -22.49
C CYS A 371 -23.68 19.59 -21.58
N ASN A 372 -24.90 19.57 -22.12
CA ASN A 372 -26.13 19.81 -21.38
C ASN A 372 -27.34 19.29 -22.19
N PRO A 373 -28.21 18.43 -21.65
CA PRO A 373 -28.14 17.75 -20.35
C PRO A 373 -27.14 16.58 -20.31
N ILE A 374 -26.77 16.12 -19.11
CA ILE A 374 -25.92 14.93 -18.89
C ILE A 374 -26.73 13.84 -18.18
N PHE A 375 -26.75 12.63 -18.73
CA PHE A 375 -27.48 11.48 -18.22
C PHE A 375 -26.54 10.45 -17.57
N LEU A 376 -26.89 9.93 -16.40
CA LEU A 376 -26.15 8.90 -15.69
C LEU A 376 -26.86 7.54 -15.79
N ALA A 377 -26.27 6.60 -16.53
CA ALA A 377 -26.79 5.25 -16.73
C ALA A 377 -25.87 4.20 -16.10
N GLY A 378 -26.46 3.21 -15.42
CA GLY A 378 -25.71 2.15 -14.74
C GLY A 378 -24.86 2.64 -13.55
N GLN A 379 -25.14 3.82 -13.01
CA GLN A 379 -24.40 4.41 -11.89
C GLN A 379 -25.02 4.01 -10.54
N ASN A 380 -25.08 2.71 -10.25
CA ASN A 380 -25.88 2.21 -9.12
C ASN A 380 -25.39 2.69 -7.75
N LEU A 381 -24.08 2.71 -7.49
CA LEU A 381 -23.50 3.16 -6.20
C LEU A 381 -24.16 2.50 -4.97
N ALA A 382 -24.71 1.31 -5.16
CA ALA A 382 -25.43 0.50 -4.17
C ALA A 382 -25.45 -0.95 -4.67
N TYR A 383 -25.54 -1.88 -3.73
CA TYR A 383 -25.67 -3.30 -4.02
C TYR A 383 -27.14 -3.61 -4.35
N ARG A 384 -27.39 -4.14 -5.55
CA ARG A 384 -28.74 -4.57 -5.96
C ARG A 384 -28.77 -6.09 -6.01
N ASN A 385 -29.68 -6.71 -5.25
CA ASN A 385 -29.80 -8.17 -5.12
C ASN A 385 -28.47 -8.89 -4.79
N GLY A 386 -27.59 -8.24 -4.01
CA GLY A 386 -26.28 -8.78 -3.64
C GLY A 386 -25.18 -8.65 -4.69
N SER A 387 -25.41 -7.98 -5.83
CA SER A 387 -24.42 -7.80 -6.90
C SER A 387 -23.89 -6.38 -7.08
N ILE A 388 -22.67 -6.31 -7.60
CA ILE A 388 -21.89 -5.08 -7.83
C ILE A 388 -21.87 -4.68 -9.32
N GLN A 389 -22.10 -5.64 -10.24
CA GLN A 389 -21.97 -5.46 -11.69
C GLN A 389 -23.17 -6.01 -12.47
N SER A 390 -23.32 -5.57 -13.73
CA SER A 390 -24.40 -6.01 -14.65
C SER A 390 -24.20 -7.42 -15.22
N LYS A 391 -25.32 -8.08 -15.57
CA LYS A 391 -25.32 -9.36 -16.29
C LYS A 391 -24.73 -9.17 -17.68
N GLY A 392 -23.64 -9.87 -18.01
CA GLY A 392 -23.11 -9.89 -19.38
C GLY A 392 -21.59 -9.94 -19.51
N THR A 393 -20.82 -9.84 -18.44
CA THR A 393 -19.41 -10.24 -18.49
C THR A 393 -19.36 -11.74 -18.80
N GLN A 394 -18.61 -12.16 -19.83
CA GLN A 394 -18.55 -13.57 -20.26
C GLN A 394 -18.04 -14.54 -19.16
N ASP A 395 -17.55 -14.00 -18.04
CA ASP A 395 -17.17 -14.77 -16.86
C ASP A 395 -18.39 -15.25 -16.03
N GLY A 396 -19.62 -14.88 -16.39
CA GLY A 396 -20.85 -15.56 -15.93
C GLY A 396 -21.11 -15.55 -14.42
N ARG A 397 -20.37 -14.75 -13.64
CA ARG A 397 -20.53 -14.69 -12.19
C ARG A 397 -21.39 -13.48 -11.83
N TYR A 398 -22.53 -13.77 -11.20
CA TYR A 398 -22.92 -12.96 -10.06
C TYR A 398 -21.72 -13.03 -9.10
N ASP A 399 -20.84 -12.03 -9.09
CA ASP A 399 -20.05 -11.84 -7.89
C ASP A 399 -21.06 -11.33 -6.86
N ALA A 400 -21.73 -12.28 -6.20
CA ALA A 400 -22.36 -12.01 -4.93
C ALA A 400 -21.28 -11.35 -4.07
N ALA A 401 -21.54 -10.14 -3.60
CA ALA A 401 -20.65 -9.51 -2.66
C ALA A 401 -20.40 -10.54 -1.52
N PRO A 402 -19.13 -10.87 -1.21
CA PRO A 402 -18.83 -11.82 -0.13
C PRO A 402 -19.62 -11.46 1.13
N GLU A 403 -20.07 -12.42 1.93
CA GLU A 403 -20.86 -12.14 3.16
C GLU A 403 -20.16 -11.13 4.09
N ALA A 404 -18.83 -11.10 4.09
CA ALA A 404 -18.00 -10.12 4.78
C ALA A 404 -18.23 -8.65 4.34
N VAL A 405 -18.69 -8.40 3.10
CA VAL A 405 -19.03 -7.05 2.61
C VAL A 405 -20.26 -6.48 3.32
N PHE A 406 -21.17 -7.35 3.78
CA PHE A 406 -22.37 -6.93 4.50
C PHE A 406 -22.13 -6.68 6.01
N GLN A 407 -20.99 -7.08 6.56
CA GLN A 407 -20.66 -6.85 7.97
C GLN A 407 -20.48 -5.36 8.31
N ASN A 408 -20.14 -4.53 7.30
CA ASN A 408 -20.02 -3.07 7.41
C ASN A 408 -20.96 -2.34 6.42
N ALA A 409 -22.09 -2.96 6.08
CA ALA A 409 -23.08 -2.41 5.16
C ALA A 409 -23.63 -1.06 5.66
N ILE A 410 -23.64 -0.05 4.78
CA ILE A 410 -24.20 1.26 5.04
C ILE A 410 -25.57 1.34 4.35
N GLU A 411 -26.58 1.90 5.02
CA GLU A 411 -27.88 2.16 4.40
C GLU A 411 -27.88 3.51 3.66
N THR A 412 -28.49 3.55 2.48
CA THR A 412 -28.80 4.78 1.73
C THR A 412 -30.18 4.68 1.09
N GLU A 413 -30.72 5.80 0.61
CA GLU A 413 -31.97 5.85 -0.16
C GLU A 413 -31.70 5.55 -1.65
N ASP A 414 -32.53 4.76 -2.30
CA ASP A 414 -32.54 4.56 -3.74
C ASP A 414 -33.39 5.63 -4.46
N VAL A 415 -33.34 5.65 -5.80
CA VAL A 415 -34.11 6.59 -6.64
C VAL A 415 -35.64 6.49 -6.49
N PHE A 416 -36.15 5.40 -5.91
CA PHE A 416 -37.58 5.18 -5.67
C PHE A 416 -38.00 5.53 -4.24
N GLY A 417 -37.07 5.93 -3.38
CA GLY A 417 -37.32 6.25 -1.97
C GLY A 417 -37.22 5.05 -1.03
N ASN A 418 -36.80 3.88 -1.50
CA ASN A 418 -36.60 2.70 -0.67
C ASN A 418 -35.20 2.72 -0.05
N LYS A 419 -35.03 1.98 1.06
CA LYS A 419 -33.70 1.73 1.63
C LYS A 419 -32.95 0.71 0.79
N THR A 420 -31.68 0.99 0.51
CA THR A 420 -30.74 0.10 -0.16
C THR A 420 -29.40 0.07 0.57
N ILE A 421 -28.59 -0.95 0.31
CA ILE A 421 -27.29 -1.15 0.95
C ILE A 421 -26.18 -0.62 0.04
N THR A 422 -25.21 0.07 0.62
CA THR A 422 -24.03 0.60 -0.05
C THR A 422 -22.76 0.36 0.78
N SER A 423 -21.61 0.77 0.23
CA SER A 423 -20.30 0.72 0.89
C SER A 423 -19.73 2.12 1.10
N GLU A 424 -18.73 2.26 1.97
CA GLU A 424 -18.05 3.53 2.19
C GLU A 424 -17.45 4.11 0.89
N LEU A 425 -16.89 3.26 0.02
CA LEU A 425 -16.35 3.68 -1.27
C LEU A 425 -17.45 4.22 -2.20
N PHE A 426 -18.60 3.52 -2.31
CA PHE A 426 -19.72 3.97 -3.12
C PHE A 426 -20.38 5.24 -2.57
N LEU A 427 -20.48 5.37 -1.25
CA LEU A 427 -20.93 6.60 -0.62
C LEU A 427 -20.00 7.75 -0.97
N LYS A 428 -18.68 7.55 -0.92
CA LYS A 428 -17.71 8.56 -1.33
C LYS A 428 -17.87 8.96 -2.79
N MET A 429 -18.05 7.99 -3.69
CA MET A 429 -18.33 8.27 -5.11
C MET A 429 -19.63 9.08 -5.29
N LYS A 430 -20.69 8.73 -4.56
CA LYS A 430 -21.98 9.46 -4.55
C LYS A 430 -21.79 10.90 -4.08
N GLU A 431 -21.12 11.10 -2.95
CA GLU A 431 -20.86 12.44 -2.38
C GLU A 431 -20.11 13.34 -3.39
N GLU A 432 -19.15 12.79 -4.13
CA GLU A 432 -18.42 13.54 -5.15
C GLU A 432 -19.32 13.96 -6.32
N PHE A 433 -20.24 13.11 -6.78
CA PHE A 433 -21.28 13.53 -7.73
C PHE A 433 -22.13 14.69 -7.18
N GLU A 434 -22.52 14.61 -5.90
CA GLU A 434 -23.35 15.62 -5.23
C GLU A 434 -22.63 16.97 -5.16
N VAL A 435 -21.30 17.00 -4.95
CA VAL A 435 -20.50 18.23 -5.01
C VAL A 435 -20.66 18.93 -6.38
N TYR A 436 -20.52 18.20 -7.48
CA TYR A 436 -20.64 18.77 -8.82
C TYR A 436 -22.07 19.24 -9.16
N THR A 437 -23.09 18.48 -8.76
CA THR A 437 -24.49 18.91 -8.95
C THR A 437 -24.82 20.20 -8.19
N GLN A 438 -24.23 20.40 -7.01
CA GLN A 438 -24.43 21.61 -6.20
C GLN A 438 -23.67 22.82 -6.78
N GLN A 439 -22.45 22.58 -7.28
CA GLN A 439 -21.58 23.61 -7.83
C GLN A 439 -22.06 24.10 -9.21
N TYR A 440 -22.56 23.21 -10.06
CA TYR A 440 -22.91 23.51 -11.46
C TYR A 440 -24.43 23.49 -11.70
N LYS A 441 -25.16 24.39 -11.04
CA LYS A 441 -26.64 24.47 -11.12
C LYS A 441 -27.20 24.80 -12.50
N ASN A 442 -26.36 25.29 -13.42
CA ASN A 442 -26.72 25.62 -14.80
C ASN A 442 -26.62 24.43 -15.76
N VAL A 443 -26.09 23.28 -15.31
CA VAL A 443 -26.01 22.04 -16.08
C VAL A 443 -27.05 21.07 -15.53
N GLU A 444 -27.94 20.59 -16.40
CA GLU A 444 -28.94 19.60 -15.98
C GLU A 444 -28.30 18.21 -15.95
N ILE A 445 -28.26 17.60 -14.76
CA ILE A 445 -27.76 16.24 -14.54
C ILE A 445 -28.93 15.34 -14.14
N VAL A 446 -29.19 14.31 -14.93
CA VAL A 446 -30.34 13.41 -14.77
C VAL A 446 -29.85 12.00 -14.49
N ASN A 447 -30.40 11.38 -13.45
CA ASN A 447 -30.09 10.00 -13.10
C ASN A 447 -31.11 9.07 -13.77
N THR A 448 -30.67 8.18 -14.66
CA THR A 448 -31.54 7.19 -15.30
C THR A 448 -31.40 5.80 -14.67
N THR A 449 -30.54 5.66 -13.66
CA THR A 449 -30.14 4.36 -13.08
C THR A 449 -31.24 3.79 -12.19
N LYS A 450 -31.98 2.80 -12.70
CA LYS A 450 -33.07 2.11 -11.98
C LYS A 450 -32.57 1.40 -10.71
N GLY A 451 -33.14 1.75 -9.56
CA GLY A 451 -32.79 1.15 -8.27
C GLY A 451 -31.36 1.42 -7.81
N GLY A 452 -30.69 2.42 -8.40
CA GLY A 452 -29.43 2.94 -7.89
C GLY A 452 -29.64 3.86 -6.69
N ALA A 453 -28.57 4.13 -5.95
CA ALA A 453 -28.55 5.14 -4.90
C ALA A 453 -28.99 6.49 -5.46
N LYS A 454 -29.85 7.18 -4.71
CA LYS A 454 -30.28 8.54 -5.02
C LYS A 454 -29.10 9.48 -4.89
N ILE A 455 -28.83 10.29 -5.91
CA ILE A 455 -27.76 11.30 -5.92
C ILE A 455 -28.43 12.66 -5.75
N ALA A 456 -28.15 13.35 -4.65
CA ALA A 456 -28.70 14.68 -4.41
C ALA A 456 -28.33 15.65 -5.54
N GLY A 457 -29.27 16.53 -5.92
CA GLY A 457 -29.08 17.46 -7.05
C GLY A 457 -29.40 16.87 -8.43
N THR A 458 -29.70 15.57 -8.53
CA THR A 458 -30.22 14.94 -9.76
C THR A 458 -31.72 14.65 -9.67
N LYS A 459 -32.39 14.59 -10.82
CA LYS A 459 -33.75 14.05 -10.96
C LYS A 459 -33.66 12.62 -11.48
N PHE A 460 -34.44 11.70 -10.92
CA PHE A 460 -34.62 10.37 -11.51
C PHE A 460 -35.60 10.45 -12.69
N GLU A 461 -35.19 9.96 -13.84
CA GLU A 461 -36.02 9.82 -15.05
C GLU A 461 -35.59 8.56 -15.81
N PRO A 462 -36.46 7.56 -15.99
CA PRO A 462 -36.12 6.35 -16.73
C PRO A 462 -35.61 6.67 -18.14
N ILE A 463 -34.65 5.89 -18.64
CA ILE A 463 -33.98 6.19 -19.92
C ILE A 463 -34.95 6.13 -21.11
N GLU A 464 -36.02 5.32 -21.01
CA GLU A 464 -37.10 5.24 -22.00
C GLU A 464 -37.83 6.58 -22.13
N GLU A 465 -38.18 7.19 -20.99
CA GLU A 465 -38.86 8.49 -20.94
C GLU A 465 -37.94 9.61 -21.43
N VAL A 466 -36.64 9.53 -21.15
CA VAL A 466 -35.63 10.47 -21.67
C VAL A 466 -35.60 10.42 -23.19
N ILE A 467 -35.62 9.22 -23.79
CA ILE A 467 -35.61 9.06 -25.25
C ILE A 467 -36.87 9.66 -25.87
N GLU A 468 -38.04 9.37 -25.30
CA GLU A 468 -39.32 9.83 -25.82
C GLU A 468 -39.51 11.35 -25.71
N ASN A 469 -39.14 11.92 -24.57
CA ASN A 469 -39.48 13.31 -24.24
C ASN A 469 -38.38 14.31 -24.59
N ARG A 470 -37.11 13.87 -24.63
CA ARG A 470 -35.95 14.78 -24.71
C ARG A 470 -35.06 14.54 -25.92
N LEU A 471 -34.82 13.28 -26.28
CA LEU A 471 -33.84 12.91 -27.32
C LEU A 471 -34.49 12.65 -28.69
N THR A 472 -34.95 13.72 -29.35
CA THR A 472 -35.78 13.61 -30.57
C THR A 472 -35.05 13.78 -31.91
N LYS A 473 -33.76 14.17 -31.90
CA LYS A 473 -32.99 14.48 -33.12
C LYS A 473 -31.56 13.93 -33.03
N ARG A 474 -30.96 13.61 -34.17
CA ARG A 474 -29.53 13.28 -34.28
C ARG A 474 -28.69 14.54 -34.01
N ILE A 475 -27.73 14.44 -33.09
CA ILE A 475 -26.84 15.54 -32.67
C ILE A 475 -25.35 15.18 -32.73
N VAL A 476 -25.03 13.88 -32.76
CA VAL A 476 -23.65 13.38 -32.72
C VAL A 476 -22.94 13.70 -34.03
N ASN A 477 -21.72 14.22 -33.92
CA ASN A 477 -20.76 14.26 -35.03
C ASN A 477 -19.72 13.17 -34.79
N ASP A 478 -19.55 12.24 -35.74
CA ASP A 478 -18.67 11.08 -35.57
C ASP A 478 -17.16 11.44 -35.62
N SER A 479 -16.79 12.59 -36.18
CA SER A 479 -15.40 13.08 -36.28
C SER A 479 -14.98 13.97 -35.09
N TRP A 480 -15.74 13.97 -33.99
CA TRP A 480 -15.49 14.85 -32.85
C TRP A 480 -14.10 14.68 -32.23
N PHE A 481 -13.48 13.51 -32.36
CA PHE A 481 -12.20 13.16 -31.75
C PHE A 481 -11.00 13.39 -32.67
N GLU A 482 -11.22 13.81 -33.92
CA GLU A 482 -10.16 14.14 -34.88
C GLU A 482 -9.55 15.49 -34.50
N ALA A 483 -8.40 15.45 -33.82
CA ALA A 483 -7.64 16.62 -33.40
C ALA A 483 -6.14 16.32 -33.34
N GLU A 484 -5.32 17.36 -33.46
CA GLU A 484 -3.88 17.30 -33.29
C GLU A 484 -3.46 18.16 -32.09
N ASN A 485 -2.43 17.72 -31.36
CA ASN A 485 -1.84 18.54 -30.31
C ASN A 485 -0.72 19.44 -30.85
N ASP A 486 -0.42 20.51 -30.14
CA ASP A 486 0.69 21.43 -30.44
C ASP A 486 1.71 21.53 -29.30
N TYR A 487 1.96 20.44 -28.56
CA TYR A 487 2.93 20.45 -27.47
C TYR A 487 4.35 20.84 -27.90
N ASP A 488 5.09 21.49 -27.00
CA ASP A 488 6.50 21.85 -27.19
C ASP A 488 7.40 20.65 -26.86
N LEU A 489 7.65 19.82 -27.89
CA LEU A 489 8.45 18.60 -27.76
C LEU A 489 9.94 18.87 -27.53
N ASP A 490 10.45 20.02 -27.97
CA ASP A 490 11.81 20.46 -27.67
C ASP A 490 11.95 20.87 -26.20
N TYR A 491 10.92 21.46 -25.61
CA TYR A 491 10.86 21.66 -24.18
C TYR A 491 10.80 20.33 -23.43
N LEU A 492 9.91 19.41 -23.81
CA LEU A 492 9.82 18.09 -23.19
C LEU A 492 11.17 17.36 -23.23
N SER A 493 11.82 17.30 -24.39
CA SER A 493 13.14 16.69 -24.56
C SER A 493 14.19 17.35 -23.66
N ARG A 494 14.23 18.69 -23.60
CA ARG A 494 15.14 19.41 -22.70
C ARG A 494 14.87 19.13 -21.22
N GLN A 495 13.60 19.01 -20.81
CA GLN A 495 13.27 18.67 -19.42
C GLN A 495 13.76 17.26 -19.09
N ILE A 496 13.48 16.26 -19.93
CA ILE A 496 13.93 14.87 -19.71
C ILE A 496 15.47 14.79 -19.64
N SER A 497 16.20 15.42 -20.57
CA SER A 497 17.66 15.46 -20.50
C SER A 497 18.18 16.21 -19.26
N SER A 498 17.53 17.30 -18.84
CA SER A 498 17.88 18.00 -17.59
C SER A 498 17.69 17.11 -16.37
N LEU A 499 16.59 16.36 -16.30
CA LEU A 499 16.33 15.41 -15.22
C LEU A 499 17.39 14.30 -15.16
N HIS A 500 17.76 13.75 -16.32
CA HIS A 500 18.79 12.72 -16.42
C HIS A 500 20.15 13.25 -15.92
N LEU A 501 20.55 14.46 -16.35
CA LEU A 501 21.81 15.10 -15.93
C LEU A 501 21.85 15.42 -14.42
N GLU A 502 20.70 15.77 -13.83
CA GLU A 502 20.61 16.07 -12.40
C GLU A 502 20.87 14.85 -11.49
N LYS A 503 20.71 13.61 -11.99
CA LYS A 503 20.84 12.37 -11.22
C LYS A 503 22.15 12.30 -10.42
N GLY A 504 23.30 12.49 -11.09
CA GLY A 504 24.61 12.36 -10.43
C GLY A 504 24.80 13.40 -9.33
N ASN A 505 24.32 14.63 -9.56
CA ASN A 505 24.33 15.69 -8.55
C ASN A 505 23.42 15.35 -7.37
N LEU A 506 22.22 14.83 -7.63
CA LEU A 506 21.26 14.48 -6.58
C LEU A 506 21.77 13.31 -5.72
N GLN A 507 22.36 12.28 -6.34
CA GLN A 507 23.02 11.18 -5.64
C GLN A 507 24.15 11.68 -4.73
N SER A 508 24.98 12.62 -5.23
CA SER A 508 26.04 13.25 -4.44
C SER A 508 25.49 14.05 -3.25
N GLN A 509 24.37 14.76 -3.44
CA GLN A 509 23.69 15.50 -2.36
C GLN A 509 23.12 14.57 -1.29
N ILE A 510 22.51 13.44 -1.67
CA ILE A 510 22.04 12.40 -0.74
C ILE A 510 23.23 11.82 0.05
N ASN A 511 24.32 11.48 -0.64
CA ASN A 511 25.53 10.96 0.02
C ASN A 511 26.14 11.98 1.00
N SER A 512 26.11 13.26 0.65
CA SER A 512 26.55 14.36 1.53
C SER A 512 25.71 14.44 2.81
N LEU A 513 24.38 14.28 2.69
CA LEU A 513 23.45 14.23 3.84
C LEU A 513 23.76 13.04 4.76
N PHE A 514 23.99 11.84 4.21
CA PHE A 514 24.44 10.69 5.01
C PHE A 514 25.79 10.95 5.72
N GLY A 515 26.69 11.70 5.08
CA GLY A 515 27.93 12.16 5.70
C GLY A 515 27.70 13.11 6.89
N ILE A 516 26.68 13.97 6.83
CA ILE A 516 26.27 14.83 7.96
C ILE A 516 25.73 13.95 9.11
N PHE A 517 24.95 12.93 8.81
CA PHE A 517 24.42 12.02 9.84
C PHE A 517 25.51 11.26 10.58
N LYS A 518 26.53 10.73 9.88
CA LYS A 518 27.68 10.09 10.51
C LYS A 518 28.39 11.02 11.51
N LYS A 519 28.49 12.31 11.19
CA LYS A 519 29.07 13.32 12.09
C LYS A 519 28.18 13.56 13.32
N MET A 520 26.86 13.67 13.12
CA MET A 520 25.91 13.78 14.24
C MET A 520 25.99 12.58 15.18
N GLU A 521 26.02 11.35 14.64
CA GLU A 521 26.14 10.11 15.43
C GLU A 521 27.43 10.08 16.24
N SER A 522 28.56 10.46 15.63
CA SER A 522 29.83 10.56 16.33
C SER A 522 29.78 11.59 17.48
N MET A 523 29.12 12.73 17.27
CA MET A 523 28.95 13.75 18.32
C MET A 523 28.07 13.27 19.47
N ILE A 524 26.99 12.53 19.17
CA ILE A 524 26.12 11.90 20.17
C ILE A 524 26.93 10.90 21.00
N ASN A 525 27.65 9.99 20.34
CA ASN A 525 28.43 8.94 20.99
C ASN A 525 29.56 9.51 21.86
N ASN A 526 30.22 10.57 21.38
CA ASN A 526 31.33 11.22 22.07
C ASN A 526 30.89 12.28 23.10
N LYS A 527 29.57 12.42 23.33
CA LYS A 527 28.96 13.41 24.24
C LYS A 527 29.39 14.87 23.98
N SER A 528 29.69 15.21 22.73
CA SER A 528 30.16 16.54 22.32
C SER A 528 29.03 17.32 21.65
N TYR A 529 28.22 18.02 22.45
CA TYR A 529 26.96 18.61 22.00
C TYR A 529 27.04 20.08 21.59
N TYR A 530 28.16 20.75 21.87
CA TYR A 530 28.32 22.20 21.70
C TYR A 530 28.16 22.69 20.25
N ASP A 531 28.32 21.80 19.26
CA ASP A 531 28.24 22.13 17.82
C ASP A 531 26.97 21.60 17.11
N LEU A 532 26.02 20.98 17.82
CA LEU A 532 24.83 20.38 17.19
C LEU A 532 23.98 21.41 16.42
N GLU A 533 23.85 22.64 16.93
CA GLU A 533 23.14 23.72 16.24
C GLU A 533 23.75 24.04 14.86
N ARG A 534 25.08 24.06 14.78
CA ARG A 534 25.80 24.29 13.51
C ARG A 534 25.59 23.13 12.54
N ILE A 535 25.45 21.90 13.05
CA ILE A 535 25.15 20.74 12.22
C ILE A 535 23.71 20.77 11.71
N TYR A 536 22.73 21.15 12.51
CA TYR A 536 21.34 21.33 12.04
C TYR A 536 21.27 22.37 10.92
N LEU A 537 21.97 23.50 11.03
CA LEU A 537 22.05 24.49 9.96
C LEU A 537 22.68 23.93 8.66
N LYS A 538 23.66 23.03 8.78
CA LYS A 538 24.25 22.34 7.61
C LYS A 538 23.29 21.34 7.00
N LEU A 539 22.58 20.57 7.83
CA LEU A 539 21.55 19.63 7.42
C LEU A 539 20.44 20.36 6.65
N ASP A 540 19.89 21.43 7.22
CA ASP A 540 18.84 22.24 6.59
C ASP A 540 19.31 22.81 5.25
N LYS A 541 20.53 23.35 5.18
CA LYS A 541 21.08 23.86 3.91
C LYS A 541 21.25 22.76 2.87
N ALA A 542 21.75 21.60 3.26
CA ALA A 542 21.95 20.47 2.35
C ALA A 542 20.61 19.89 1.87
N PHE A 543 19.63 19.74 2.76
CA PHE A 543 18.31 19.25 2.41
C PHE A 543 17.54 20.24 1.54
N ASN A 544 17.61 21.54 1.85
CA ASN A 544 17.04 22.59 0.98
C ASN A 544 17.70 22.65 -0.40
N LYS A 545 18.99 22.28 -0.52
CA LYS A 545 19.65 22.15 -1.82
C LYS A 545 19.08 20.98 -2.61
N LEU A 546 18.87 19.83 -1.96
CA LEU A 546 18.21 18.66 -2.55
C LEU A 546 16.78 18.99 -3.02
N LYS A 547 15.99 19.69 -2.19
CA LYS A 547 14.64 20.15 -2.54
C LYS A 547 14.57 21.11 -3.73
N LYS A 548 15.68 21.73 -4.15
CA LYS A 548 15.69 22.67 -5.29
C LYS A 548 15.78 21.96 -6.65
N SER A 549 16.28 20.72 -6.69
CA SER A 549 16.38 19.92 -7.92
C SER A 549 15.01 19.68 -8.55
N ASN A 550 14.94 19.76 -9.88
CA ASN A 550 13.73 19.42 -10.61
C ASN A 550 13.48 17.92 -10.55
N LEU A 551 14.53 17.09 -10.55
CA LEU A 551 14.41 15.65 -10.37
C LEU A 551 13.77 15.29 -9.02
N TYR A 552 14.14 16.00 -7.95
CA TYR A 552 13.47 15.84 -6.67
C TYR A 552 11.99 16.27 -6.74
N LYS A 553 11.73 17.51 -7.18
CA LYS A 553 10.39 18.11 -7.15
C LYS A 553 9.39 17.41 -8.08
N PHE A 554 9.84 16.99 -9.25
CA PHE A 554 8.95 16.49 -10.31
C PHE A 554 8.75 14.99 -10.21
N LEU A 555 9.67 14.26 -9.59
CA LEU A 555 9.64 12.79 -9.51
C LEU A 555 9.75 12.29 -8.07
N LEU A 556 10.85 12.53 -7.36
CA LEU A 556 11.10 11.83 -6.09
C LEU A 556 10.14 12.22 -4.95
N GLU A 557 9.82 13.51 -4.81
CA GLU A 557 8.86 13.98 -3.81
C GLU A 557 7.43 13.50 -4.12
N PRO A 558 6.92 13.64 -5.36
CA PRO A 558 5.64 13.02 -5.74
C PRO A 558 5.57 11.50 -5.56
N MET A 559 6.66 10.77 -5.86
CA MET A 559 6.74 9.30 -5.66
C MET A 559 6.66 8.89 -4.19
N ASN A 560 6.98 9.80 -3.28
CA ASN A 560 7.05 9.57 -1.84
C ASN A 560 6.11 10.54 -1.11
N CYS A 561 4.98 10.91 -1.71
CA CYS A 561 4.12 11.98 -1.18
C CYS A 561 3.57 11.65 0.22
N VAL A 562 3.19 10.39 0.48
CA VAL A 562 2.78 9.94 1.81
C VAL A 562 3.95 9.97 2.77
N GLN A 563 5.08 9.39 2.39
CA GLN A 563 6.28 9.36 3.23
C GLN A 563 6.80 10.76 3.53
N TYR A 564 6.66 11.70 2.60
CA TYR A 564 6.97 13.10 2.78
C TYR A 564 6.00 13.79 3.74
N GLU A 565 4.70 13.52 3.66
CA GLU A 565 3.71 14.03 4.62
C GLU A 565 4.02 13.54 6.04
N LEU A 566 4.30 12.23 6.20
CA LEU A 566 4.71 11.65 7.48
C LEU A 566 6.01 12.26 8.01
N PHE A 567 7.01 12.38 7.15
CA PHE A 567 8.30 13.03 7.44
C PHE A 567 8.09 14.47 7.92
N SER A 568 7.30 15.26 7.19
CA SER A 568 7.01 16.66 7.50
C SER A 568 6.24 16.83 8.82
N GLY A 569 5.24 15.97 9.07
CA GLY A 569 4.50 15.94 10.34
C GLY A 569 5.41 15.64 11.53
N GLN A 570 6.29 14.64 11.40
CA GLN A 570 7.24 14.28 12.45
C GLN A 570 8.28 15.37 12.71
N LEU A 571 8.78 16.06 11.67
CA LEU A 571 9.70 17.18 11.85
C LEU A 571 9.10 18.34 12.63
N THR A 572 7.82 18.63 12.40
CA THR A 572 7.09 19.66 13.16
C THR A 572 7.07 19.32 14.66
N ALA A 573 6.86 18.04 15.01
CA ALA A 573 6.91 17.58 16.39
C ALA A 573 8.33 17.67 17.00
N VAL A 574 9.38 17.37 16.23
CA VAL A 574 10.78 17.42 16.69
C VAL A 574 11.30 18.85 16.90
N ARG A 575 10.73 19.85 16.20
CA ARG A 575 11.12 21.25 16.34
C ARG A 575 11.06 21.74 17.79
N PHE A 576 10.10 21.25 18.56
CA PHE A 576 9.85 21.63 19.95
C PHE A 576 10.57 20.76 20.99
N GLU A 577 11.34 19.76 20.56
CA GLU A 577 12.17 18.95 21.45
C GLU A 577 13.31 19.80 22.03
N LYS A 578 13.41 19.82 23.37
CA LYS A 578 14.39 20.65 24.09
C LYS A 578 15.63 19.87 24.49
N ASP A 579 15.52 18.55 24.66
CA ASP A 579 16.68 17.70 24.89
C ASP A 579 17.46 17.55 23.56
N GLN A 580 18.68 18.08 23.53
CA GLN A 580 19.50 18.13 22.31
C GLN A 580 19.90 16.74 21.81
N VAL A 581 20.06 15.75 22.72
CA VAL A 581 20.45 14.39 22.38
C VAL A 581 19.25 13.64 21.81
N LEU A 582 18.10 13.72 22.49
CA LEU A 582 16.86 13.14 22.02
C LEU A 582 16.40 13.76 20.71
N LYS A 583 16.55 15.09 20.57
CA LYS A 583 16.30 15.81 19.33
C LYS A 583 17.20 15.30 18.20
N ALA A 584 18.50 15.19 18.44
CA ALA A 584 19.45 14.71 17.43
C ALA A 584 19.13 13.27 17.00
N GLY A 585 18.78 12.39 17.95
CA GLY A 585 18.35 11.02 17.68
C GLY A 585 17.07 10.96 16.84
N LYS A 586 16.05 11.75 17.19
CA LYS A 586 14.79 11.83 16.41
C LYS A 586 15.03 12.38 15.00
N VAL A 587 15.83 13.44 14.86
CA VAL A 587 16.21 14.01 13.54
C VAL A 587 16.91 12.94 12.70
N LEU A 588 17.88 12.21 13.27
CA LEU A 588 18.60 11.16 12.56
C LEU A 588 17.66 10.06 12.06
N ASP A 589 16.78 9.55 12.92
CA ASP A 589 15.84 8.48 12.56
C ASP A 589 14.90 8.90 11.42
N ILE A 590 14.27 10.08 11.56
CA ILE A 590 13.30 10.61 10.58
C ILE A 590 13.97 10.86 9.22
N PHE A 591 15.10 11.58 9.20
CA PHE A 591 15.77 11.91 7.95
C PHE A 591 16.41 10.70 7.27
N LYS A 592 17.02 9.77 8.02
CA LYS A 592 17.64 8.58 7.42
C LYS A 592 16.62 7.71 6.71
N LYS A 593 15.45 7.48 7.32
CA LYS A 593 14.35 6.71 6.71
C LYS A 593 13.90 7.34 5.40
N TYR A 594 13.62 8.65 5.40
CA TYR A 594 13.18 9.35 4.20
C TYR A 594 14.26 9.38 3.10
N LEU A 595 15.51 9.67 3.44
CA LEU A 595 16.60 9.72 2.45
C LEU A 595 16.98 8.36 1.86
N ALA A 596 16.84 7.28 2.63
CA ALA A 596 17.03 5.92 2.09
C ALA A 596 15.99 5.60 1.01
N LEU A 597 14.73 6.00 1.21
CA LEU A 597 13.67 5.86 0.20
C LEU A 597 14.00 6.66 -1.07
N LEU A 598 14.39 7.93 -0.92
CA LEU A 598 14.78 8.77 -2.05
C LEU A 598 15.96 8.20 -2.84
N ALA A 599 16.95 7.60 -2.17
CA ALA A 599 18.10 6.98 -2.82
C ALA A 599 17.68 5.75 -3.65
N LEU A 600 16.79 4.91 -3.10
CA LEU A 600 16.26 3.75 -3.80
C LEU A 600 15.42 4.15 -5.02
N ASP A 601 14.53 5.12 -4.86
CA ASP A 601 13.67 5.57 -5.96
C ASP A 601 14.47 6.29 -7.06
N LEU A 602 15.52 7.03 -6.70
CA LEU A 602 16.47 7.59 -7.66
C LEU A 602 17.19 6.50 -8.49
N HIS A 603 17.49 5.36 -7.87
CA HIS A 603 18.05 4.21 -8.59
C HIS A 603 17.01 3.60 -9.54
N ASN A 604 15.78 3.38 -9.06
CA ASN A 604 14.72 2.70 -9.80
C ASN A 604 14.17 3.51 -10.98
N ILE A 605 14.17 4.84 -10.91
CA ILE A 605 13.65 5.70 -11.99
C ILE A 605 14.66 5.88 -13.14
N ASN A 606 15.93 5.57 -12.89
CA ASN A 606 16.99 5.79 -13.87
C ASN A 606 16.79 5.03 -15.19
N PRO A 607 16.46 3.71 -15.19
CA PRO A 607 16.08 2.99 -16.41
C PRO A 607 15.02 3.69 -17.26
N ILE A 608 13.99 4.25 -16.60
CA ILE A 608 12.86 4.91 -17.25
C ILE A 608 13.32 6.22 -17.90
N LEU A 609 14.13 7.02 -17.20
CA LEU A 609 14.67 8.27 -17.74
C LEU A 609 15.60 8.03 -18.93
N THR A 610 16.43 6.98 -18.89
CA THR A 610 17.27 6.57 -20.03
C THR A 610 16.41 6.20 -21.23
N MET A 611 15.41 5.35 -21.03
CA MET A 611 14.48 4.91 -22.09
C MET A 611 13.75 6.10 -22.72
N LEU A 612 13.26 7.05 -21.91
CA LEU A 612 12.55 8.23 -22.41
C LEU A 612 13.48 9.16 -23.20
N GLU A 613 14.72 9.34 -22.76
CA GLU A 613 15.69 10.16 -23.48
C GLU A 613 16.05 9.54 -24.85
N GLU A 614 16.25 8.23 -24.91
CA GLU A 614 16.50 7.50 -26.16
C GLU A 614 15.29 7.56 -27.10
N GLY A 615 14.08 7.29 -26.60
CA GLY A 615 12.85 7.33 -27.39
C GLY A 615 12.55 8.72 -27.97
N LEU A 616 12.82 9.79 -27.22
CA LEU A 616 12.66 11.17 -27.70
C LEU A 616 13.76 11.61 -28.67
N ARG A 617 14.96 11.00 -28.64
CA ARG A 617 15.99 11.26 -29.67
C ARG A 617 15.60 10.67 -31.02
N CYS A 618 15.02 9.47 -31.04
CA CYS A 618 14.47 8.85 -32.25
C CYS A 618 13.30 9.66 -32.86
N TYR A 619 12.61 10.47 -32.05
CA TYR A 619 11.53 11.38 -32.51
C TYR A 619 12.02 12.48 -33.46
N ARG A 620 13.28 12.90 -33.38
CA ARG A 620 13.84 13.99 -34.23
C ARG A 620 14.22 13.54 -35.65
N THR A 621 14.20 12.23 -35.91
CA THR A 621 14.50 11.63 -37.21
C THR A 621 13.26 10.89 -37.67
N ASP A 622 12.57 11.37 -38.71
CA ASP A 622 11.31 10.82 -39.28
C ASP A 622 11.36 9.30 -39.55
N SER A 623 11.23 8.50 -38.50
CA SER A 623 11.29 7.04 -38.55
C SER A 623 10.46 6.50 -37.41
N LEU A 624 9.15 6.51 -37.63
CA LEU A 624 8.14 5.95 -36.75
C LEU A 624 8.02 4.43 -36.96
N SER A 625 9.16 3.73 -37.03
CA SER A 625 9.24 2.26 -37.20
C SER A 625 9.61 1.53 -35.91
N TYR A 626 10.29 2.17 -34.96
CA TYR A 626 10.98 1.41 -33.91
C TYR A 626 10.07 0.80 -32.82
N LEU A 627 8.90 1.38 -32.53
CA LEU A 627 7.98 0.86 -31.50
C LEU A 627 6.80 0.06 -32.06
N GLN A 628 6.51 0.19 -33.37
CA GLN A 628 5.42 -0.56 -34.04
C GLN A 628 5.93 -1.79 -34.77
N ASP A 629 7.17 -1.81 -35.29
CA ASP A 629 7.70 -2.97 -36.01
C ASP A 629 8.11 -4.12 -35.09
N GLU A 630 8.50 -3.87 -33.82
CA GLU A 630 8.78 -4.96 -32.87
C GLU A 630 7.51 -5.68 -32.40
N VAL A 631 6.33 -5.04 -32.49
CA VAL A 631 5.04 -5.64 -32.11
C VAL A 631 4.31 -6.25 -33.30
N SER A 632 4.51 -5.72 -34.50
CA SER A 632 3.86 -6.18 -35.74
C SER A 632 4.58 -7.36 -36.41
N ALA A 633 5.85 -7.59 -36.08
CA ALA A 633 6.68 -8.64 -36.68
C ALA A 633 6.63 -9.98 -35.92
N GLY A 634 5.49 -10.35 -35.34
CA GLY A 634 5.21 -11.73 -34.87
C GLY A 634 6.28 -12.37 -33.99
N LYS A 635 7.06 -11.57 -33.25
CA LYS A 635 7.99 -12.04 -32.23
C LYS A 635 7.33 -11.79 -30.89
N GLU A 636 7.20 -12.86 -30.13
CA GLU A 636 6.66 -12.85 -28.78
C GLU A 636 7.37 -11.81 -27.90
N SER A 637 6.67 -11.36 -26.87
CA SER A 637 6.86 -10.17 -26.05
C SER A 637 8.13 -10.09 -25.19
N GLU A 638 9.29 -10.53 -25.68
CA GLU A 638 10.57 -10.55 -24.94
C GLU A 638 11.46 -9.31 -25.16
N THR A 639 11.21 -8.49 -26.18
CA THR A 639 12.23 -7.55 -26.69
C THR A 639 12.32 -6.20 -25.95
N VAL A 640 11.26 -5.80 -25.22
CA VAL A 640 11.32 -4.60 -24.36
C VAL A 640 11.99 -4.91 -23.01
N GLN A 641 11.95 -6.17 -22.58
CA GLN A 641 12.54 -6.63 -21.32
C GLN A 641 14.04 -6.91 -21.44
N GLN A 642 14.54 -7.16 -22.66
CA GLN A 642 15.96 -7.40 -22.93
C GLN A 642 16.81 -6.13 -23.10
N LYS A 643 16.26 -4.97 -23.52
CA LYS A 643 17.05 -3.74 -23.76
C LYS A 643 17.51 -3.00 -22.49
N LEU A 644 17.14 -3.49 -21.29
CA LEU A 644 17.58 -2.94 -20.00
C LEU A 644 18.68 -3.78 -19.32
N ASN A 645 19.15 -4.87 -19.94
CA ASN A 645 20.30 -5.64 -19.46
C ASN A 645 21.59 -5.11 -20.10
N ILE A 646 22.30 -4.23 -19.38
CA ILE A 646 23.71 -3.93 -19.66
C ILE A 646 24.53 -5.13 -19.18
N GLU A 647 24.91 -6.01 -20.10
CA GLU A 647 25.99 -6.97 -19.91
C GLU A 647 27.33 -6.22 -19.78
N THR A 648 28.04 -6.41 -18.66
CA THR A 648 29.49 -6.18 -18.61
C THR A 648 30.17 -7.52 -18.85
N SER A 649 30.71 -7.70 -20.05
CA SER A 649 31.59 -8.80 -20.42
C SER A 649 32.98 -8.61 -19.80
N VAL A 650 33.42 -9.61 -19.02
CA VAL A 650 34.83 -9.90 -18.78
C VAL A 650 34.98 -11.41 -18.83
N THR A 651 35.34 -11.93 -20.00
CA THR A 651 35.81 -13.31 -20.17
C THR A 651 37.29 -13.23 -20.53
N ASP A 652 38.15 -13.70 -19.64
CA ASP A 652 39.34 -14.49 -19.96
C ASP A 652 40.15 -14.73 -18.68
N PHE A 653 39.90 -15.85 -18.01
CA PHE A 653 40.87 -16.50 -17.13
C PHE A 653 40.59 -18.01 -17.14
N THR A 654 41.44 -18.76 -17.82
CA THR A 654 41.56 -20.22 -17.66
C THR A 654 42.35 -20.50 -16.38
N PRO A 655 41.79 -21.22 -15.38
CA PRO A 655 42.58 -21.70 -14.26
C PRO A 655 43.23 -23.04 -14.65
N THR A 656 44.56 -23.05 -14.62
CA THR A 656 45.38 -24.26 -14.54
C THR A 656 45.16 -24.98 -13.20
N GLU A 657 45.29 -26.30 -13.26
CA GLU A 657 45.15 -27.29 -12.19
C GLU A 657 45.88 -26.89 -10.88
N ALA A 658 45.17 -26.98 -9.74
CA ALA A 658 45.75 -27.21 -8.42
C ALA A 658 44.74 -27.95 -7.53
N GLU A 659 45.24 -29.02 -6.90
CA GLU A 659 44.58 -29.97 -6.00
C GLU A 659 44.12 -29.31 -4.69
N PHE A 660 42.95 -29.68 -4.15
CA PHE A 660 42.75 -29.88 -2.69
C PHE A 660 41.50 -30.74 -2.46
N GLY A 661 41.69 -31.93 -1.88
CA GLY A 661 40.59 -32.80 -1.43
C GLY A 661 39.94 -32.21 -0.18
N ALA A 662 38.62 -31.99 -0.23
CA ALA A 662 37.82 -31.61 0.92
C ALA A 662 37.06 -32.83 1.45
N SER A 663 37.13 -33.07 2.76
CA SER A 663 36.18 -33.94 3.46
C SER A 663 34.91 -33.13 3.81
N PRO A 664 33.74 -33.78 3.95
CA PRO A 664 32.50 -33.07 4.30
C PRO A 664 32.62 -32.32 5.63
N PRO A 665 32.07 -31.09 5.75
CA PRO A 665 32.06 -30.35 7.01
C PRO A 665 31.29 -31.13 8.09
N LEU A 666 31.93 -31.33 9.23
CA LEU A 666 31.32 -31.94 10.41
C LEU A 666 30.68 -30.87 11.30
N PRO A 667 29.59 -31.20 12.02
CA PRO A 667 28.99 -30.28 12.98
C PRO A 667 29.98 -29.94 14.12
N LEU A 668 29.88 -28.73 14.65
CA LEU A 668 30.83 -28.15 15.62
C LEU A 668 30.85 -28.87 16.99
N GLU A 669 29.82 -29.63 17.34
CA GLU A 669 29.68 -30.54 18.48
C GLU A 669 28.48 -31.47 18.19
N GLU A 670 28.37 -32.65 18.83
CA GLU A 670 27.08 -33.36 18.90
C GLU A 670 26.11 -32.36 19.54
N ALA A 671 25.18 -31.81 18.76
CA ALA A 671 24.19 -30.90 19.29
C ALA A 671 23.34 -31.67 20.30
N GLU A 672 23.75 -31.68 21.57
CA GLU A 672 22.84 -31.91 22.68
C GLU A 672 21.68 -30.95 22.41
N VAL A 673 20.47 -31.51 22.30
CA VAL A 673 19.23 -30.77 22.15
C VAL A 673 19.13 -29.85 23.37
N SER A 674 19.76 -28.69 23.29
CA SER A 674 19.70 -27.66 24.32
C SER A 674 18.22 -27.42 24.50
N GLN A 675 17.71 -27.73 25.70
CA GLN A 675 16.31 -27.63 26.10
C GLN A 675 15.59 -26.64 25.20
N LEU A 676 14.88 -27.17 24.21
CA LEU A 676 14.16 -26.38 23.23
C LEU A 676 13.24 -25.48 24.06
N ASP A 677 13.42 -24.18 23.88
CA ASP A 677 12.68 -23.11 24.55
C ASP A 677 11.17 -23.44 24.54
N GLU A 678 10.62 -23.84 25.70
CA GLU A 678 9.23 -24.31 25.90
C GLU A 678 8.18 -23.30 25.41
N SER A 679 8.57 -22.06 25.11
CA SER A 679 7.70 -21.07 24.48
C SER A 679 7.45 -21.29 22.97
N ARG A 680 8.17 -22.25 22.34
CA ARG A 680 8.17 -22.47 20.87
C ARG A 680 7.24 -23.59 20.38
N ASP A 681 6.54 -24.29 21.27
CA ASP A 681 5.86 -25.56 20.97
C ASP A 681 4.57 -25.46 20.12
N LYS A 682 4.00 -24.26 19.90
CA LYS A 682 2.64 -24.16 19.35
C LYS A 682 2.51 -24.34 17.82
N TRP A 683 3.62 -24.20 17.07
CA TRP A 683 3.58 -24.12 15.60
C TRP A 683 4.36 -25.20 14.84
N ARG A 684 5.09 -26.08 15.55
CA ARG A 684 5.98 -27.11 14.96
C ARG A 684 5.34 -28.50 14.95
N ARG A 685 4.18 -28.63 14.33
CA ARG A 685 3.40 -29.88 14.30
C ARG A 685 4.16 -31.10 13.71
N TRP A 686 5.18 -30.89 12.89
CA TRP A 686 5.95 -31.98 12.27
C TRP A 686 6.68 -32.85 13.30
N ASP A 687 6.99 -32.33 14.49
CA ASP A 687 7.59 -33.09 15.57
C ASP A 687 6.65 -34.22 16.09
N ASP A 688 5.34 -34.05 15.90
CA ASP A 688 4.28 -34.97 16.34
C ASP A 688 3.58 -35.73 15.19
N ASN A 689 4.07 -35.61 13.95
CA ASN A 689 3.43 -36.21 12.76
C ASN A 689 4.33 -37.24 12.02
N PRO A 690 4.49 -38.46 12.57
CA PRO A 690 5.35 -39.48 11.98
C PRO A 690 4.90 -39.94 10.58
N ALA A 691 3.60 -39.85 10.27
CA ALA A 691 3.04 -40.25 8.99
C ALA A 691 3.57 -39.39 7.82
N TYR A 692 3.85 -38.11 8.06
CA TYR A 692 4.38 -37.21 7.03
C TYR A 692 5.84 -37.55 6.67
N GLY A 693 6.65 -37.96 7.65
CA GLY A 693 8.02 -38.45 7.45
C GLY A 693 8.09 -39.72 6.60
N GLU A 694 7.13 -40.63 6.78
CA GLU A 694 7.05 -41.89 6.02
C GLU A 694 6.87 -41.63 4.51
N VAL A 695 6.14 -40.59 4.13
CA VAL A 695 5.98 -40.20 2.72
C VAL A 695 7.32 -39.76 2.12
N PHE A 696 8.12 -38.98 2.86
CA PHE A 696 9.46 -38.60 2.41
C PHE A 696 10.39 -39.81 2.32
N TYR A 697 10.34 -40.73 3.28
CA TYR A 697 11.12 -41.96 3.25
C TYR A 697 10.79 -42.84 2.04
N LYS A 698 9.50 -43.02 1.73
CA LYS A 698 9.05 -43.77 0.55
C LYS A 698 9.55 -43.13 -0.75
N ARG A 699 9.63 -41.80 -0.83
CA ARG A 699 10.22 -41.09 -1.98
C ARG A 699 11.73 -41.26 -2.05
N ALA A 700 12.42 -41.14 -0.92
CA ALA A 700 13.87 -41.32 -0.80
C ALA A 700 14.34 -42.72 -1.21
N THR A 701 13.57 -43.76 -0.85
CA THR A 701 13.85 -45.17 -1.20
C THR A 701 13.31 -45.60 -2.57
N GLY A 702 12.56 -44.73 -3.25
CA GLY A 702 11.99 -45.00 -4.56
C GLY A 702 10.72 -45.82 -4.61
N GLN A 703 10.09 -46.06 -3.46
CA GLN A 703 8.75 -46.64 -3.38
C GLN A 703 7.66 -45.68 -3.90
N LEU A 704 7.89 -44.37 -3.81
CA LEU A 704 7.07 -43.33 -4.43
C LEU A 704 7.85 -42.56 -5.50
N PRO A 705 7.15 -41.99 -6.51
CA PRO A 705 7.80 -41.14 -7.51
C PRO A 705 8.42 -39.89 -6.86
N GLU A 706 9.47 -39.40 -7.50
CA GLU A 706 10.12 -38.14 -7.13
C GLU A 706 9.15 -36.96 -7.25
N MET A 707 9.39 -35.91 -6.47
CA MET A 707 8.60 -34.69 -6.59
C MET A 707 9.05 -33.89 -7.81
N GLU A 708 8.12 -33.26 -8.53
CA GLU A 708 8.50 -32.36 -9.63
C GLU A 708 9.40 -31.22 -9.14
N SER A 709 9.20 -30.75 -7.90
CA SER A 709 10.09 -29.77 -7.27
C SER A 709 11.48 -30.32 -6.97
N SER A 710 11.64 -31.61 -6.65
CA SER A 710 12.96 -32.20 -6.41
C SER A 710 13.73 -32.38 -7.71
N LYS A 711 13.05 -32.80 -8.79
CA LYS A 711 13.62 -32.87 -10.15
C LYS A 711 14.07 -31.50 -10.63
N LYS A 712 13.26 -30.45 -10.43
CA LYS A 712 13.61 -29.07 -10.84
C LYS A 712 14.86 -28.58 -10.13
N ILE A 713 14.93 -28.70 -8.80
CA ILE A 713 16.12 -28.29 -8.04
C ILE A 713 17.34 -29.11 -8.44
N ALA A 714 17.19 -30.42 -8.66
CA ALA A 714 18.29 -31.26 -9.14
C ALA A 714 18.80 -30.84 -10.52
N SER A 715 17.90 -30.48 -11.45
CA SER A 715 18.27 -29.94 -12.76
C SER A 715 19.00 -28.60 -12.64
N MET A 716 18.60 -27.72 -11.72
CA MET A 716 19.30 -26.44 -11.51
C MET A 716 20.68 -26.65 -10.90
N LEU A 717 20.79 -27.56 -9.92
CA LEU A 717 22.05 -27.86 -9.26
C LEU A 717 23.03 -28.54 -10.20
N LYS A 718 22.56 -29.39 -11.11
CA LYS A 718 23.38 -30.02 -12.16
C LYS A 718 24.22 -29.01 -12.97
N GLU A 719 23.69 -27.81 -13.22
CA GLU A 719 24.38 -26.77 -14.00
C GLU A 719 25.47 -26.02 -13.20
N VAL A 720 25.45 -26.11 -11.86
CA VAL A 720 26.30 -25.27 -10.99
C VAL A 720 27.17 -26.05 -10.01
N ILE A 721 26.84 -27.32 -9.75
CA ILE A 721 27.60 -28.21 -8.88
C ILE A 721 28.85 -28.71 -9.60
N ARG A 722 29.96 -28.74 -8.87
CA ARG A 722 31.27 -29.18 -9.31
C ARG A 722 31.63 -30.46 -8.56
N SER A 723 32.55 -31.22 -9.15
CA SER A 723 33.12 -32.38 -8.46
C SER A 723 33.70 -31.96 -7.11
N GLN A 724 33.41 -32.74 -6.07
CA GLN A 724 33.81 -32.53 -4.67
C GLN A 724 33.19 -31.32 -3.97
N ASP A 725 32.20 -30.64 -4.58
CA ASP A 725 31.46 -29.60 -3.87
C ASP A 725 30.76 -30.17 -2.62
N THR A 726 30.70 -29.34 -1.58
CA THR A 726 29.94 -29.63 -0.36
C THR A 726 28.56 -28.97 -0.43
N LEU A 727 27.50 -29.78 -0.35
CA LEU A 727 26.10 -29.37 -0.46
C LEU A 727 25.37 -29.56 0.88
N LEU A 728 24.78 -28.49 1.40
CA LEU A 728 23.88 -28.53 2.57
C LEU A 728 22.42 -28.41 2.13
N ASP A 729 21.59 -29.37 2.51
CA ASP A 729 20.12 -29.31 2.38
C ASP A 729 19.48 -29.02 3.75
N VAL A 730 18.94 -27.81 3.92
CA VAL A 730 18.31 -27.35 5.16
C VAL A 730 16.79 -27.53 5.08
N GLY A 731 16.24 -28.35 5.98
CA GLY A 731 14.88 -28.90 5.95
C GLY A 731 14.76 -30.15 5.07
N CYS A 732 15.75 -31.06 5.16
CA CYS A 732 15.86 -32.18 4.23
C CYS A 732 14.77 -33.26 4.41
N GLY A 733 14.01 -33.23 5.51
CA GLY A 733 13.09 -34.30 5.90
C GLY A 733 13.81 -35.65 5.93
N ALA A 734 13.22 -36.67 5.28
CA ALA A 734 13.85 -37.98 5.13
C ALA A 734 14.86 -38.08 3.96
N GLY A 735 15.45 -36.96 3.53
CA GLY A 735 16.48 -36.91 2.47
C GLY A 735 15.95 -37.10 1.04
N HIS A 736 14.66 -36.93 0.81
CA HIS A 736 14.02 -37.20 -0.49
C HIS A 736 14.59 -36.41 -1.69
N TYR A 737 15.15 -35.21 -1.48
CA TYR A 737 15.82 -34.46 -2.54
C TYR A 737 17.15 -35.11 -2.98
N LEU A 738 17.88 -35.78 -2.08
CA LEU A 738 19.14 -36.45 -2.39
C LEU A 738 18.99 -37.49 -3.50
N ARG A 739 17.88 -38.24 -3.50
CA ARG A 739 17.60 -39.21 -4.56
C ARG A 739 17.53 -38.56 -5.95
N SER A 740 16.87 -37.41 -6.07
CA SER A 740 16.80 -36.68 -7.35
C SER A 740 18.15 -36.08 -7.74
N LEU A 741 18.92 -35.61 -6.76
CA LEU A 741 20.26 -35.11 -6.99
C LEU A 741 21.18 -36.20 -7.53
N GLN A 742 21.18 -37.38 -6.92
CA GLN A 742 21.98 -38.54 -7.34
C GLN A 742 21.59 -39.07 -8.73
N GLN A 743 20.33 -38.92 -9.13
CA GLN A 743 19.90 -39.30 -10.48
C GLN A 743 20.31 -38.27 -11.54
N ALA A 744 20.24 -36.97 -11.22
CA ALA A 744 20.48 -35.90 -12.19
C ALA A 744 21.96 -35.52 -12.34
N ILE A 745 22.73 -35.57 -11.24
CA ILE A 745 24.10 -35.08 -11.14
C ILE A 745 25.06 -36.26 -11.31
N GLN A 746 26.00 -36.11 -12.25
CA GLN A 746 26.94 -37.17 -12.67
C GLN A 746 28.36 -36.94 -12.14
N VAL A 747 28.56 -35.93 -11.30
CA VAL A 747 29.84 -35.66 -10.61
C VAL A 747 29.68 -36.00 -9.14
N ASP A 748 30.78 -36.41 -8.50
CA ASP A 748 30.78 -36.70 -7.07
C ASP A 748 30.65 -35.40 -6.27
N PHE A 749 29.83 -35.39 -5.21
CA PHE A 749 29.66 -34.27 -4.30
C PHE A 749 29.34 -34.79 -2.90
N TYR A 750 29.63 -34.00 -1.88
CA TYR A 750 29.34 -34.35 -0.50
C TYR A 750 28.01 -33.76 -0.07
N TYR A 751 27.11 -34.61 0.42
CA TYR A 751 25.79 -34.18 0.86
C TYR A 751 25.67 -34.20 2.38
N THR A 752 25.19 -33.08 2.95
CA THR A 752 24.73 -33.00 4.33
C THR A 752 23.27 -32.55 4.36
N GLY A 753 22.40 -33.37 4.94
CA GLY A 753 21.01 -33.00 5.21
C GLY A 753 20.82 -32.57 6.66
N LEU A 754 20.07 -31.49 6.89
CA LEU A 754 19.71 -31.00 8.23
C LEU A 754 18.20 -30.82 8.35
N ASP A 755 17.62 -31.27 9.46
CA ASP A 755 16.20 -31.08 9.80
C ASP A 755 16.05 -30.99 11.34
N PRO A 756 15.16 -30.16 11.89
CA PRO A 756 14.92 -30.13 13.33
C PRO A 756 14.25 -31.42 13.86
N THR A 757 13.56 -32.17 13.00
CA THR A 757 12.75 -33.33 13.38
C THR A 757 13.60 -34.60 13.48
N ALA A 758 13.83 -35.08 14.70
CA ALA A 758 14.70 -36.25 14.94
C ALA A 758 14.25 -37.52 14.19
N GLU A 759 12.94 -37.76 14.09
CA GLU A 759 12.40 -38.93 13.39
C GLU A 759 12.63 -38.87 11.87
N TYR A 760 12.56 -37.67 11.26
CA TYR A 760 12.86 -37.51 9.84
C TYR A 760 14.33 -37.81 9.55
N ILE A 761 15.24 -37.34 10.41
CA ILE A 761 16.67 -37.65 10.31
C ILE A 761 16.93 -39.15 10.52
N ARG A 762 16.23 -39.81 11.44
CA ARG A 762 16.32 -41.28 11.62
C ARG A 762 15.94 -42.00 10.33
N LEU A 763 14.81 -41.63 9.71
CA LEU A 763 14.34 -42.18 8.44
C LEU A 763 15.31 -41.87 7.28
N ALA A 764 15.90 -40.68 7.24
CA ALA A 764 16.90 -40.31 6.23
C ALA A 764 18.14 -41.21 6.30
N ARG A 765 18.68 -41.40 7.52
CA ARG A 765 19.82 -42.30 7.77
C ARG A 765 19.51 -43.75 7.38
N GLU A 766 18.27 -44.17 7.59
CA GLU A 766 17.80 -45.50 7.18
C GLU A 766 17.70 -45.61 5.65
N ALA A 767 17.09 -44.63 4.97
CA ALA A 767 16.93 -44.62 3.52
C ALA A 767 18.27 -44.60 2.76
N PHE A 768 19.28 -43.96 3.36
CA PHE A 768 20.60 -43.77 2.76
C PHE A 768 21.72 -44.47 3.55
N SER A 769 21.41 -45.57 4.24
CA SER A 769 22.38 -46.29 5.09
C SER A 769 23.61 -46.84 4.34
N LEU A 770 23.51 -46.93 3.01
CA LEU A 770 24.57 -47.38 2.09
C LEU A 770 25.26 -46.22 1.36
N ASN A 771 24.93 -44.97 1.69
CA ASN A 771 25.47 -43.76 1.07
C ASN A 771 26.41 -43.02 2.03
N GLU A 772 27.33 -42.22 1.50
CA GLU A 772 28.23 -41.38 2.30
C GLU A 772 27.59 -40.05 2.75
N ALA A 773 26.29 -39.87 2.52
CA ALA A 773 25.53 -38.70 2.96
C ALA A 773 25.47 -38.57 4.49
N ASN A 774 25.67 -37.36 4.99
CA ASN A 774 25.56 -37.03 6.40
C ASN A 774 24.17 -36.47 6.72
N PHE A 775 23.59 -36.82 7.86
CA PHE A 775 22.29 -36.31 8.31
C PHE A 775 22.36 -35.84 9.76
N VAL A 776 22.00 -34.58 9.98
CA VAL A 776 22.20 -33.84 11.24
C VAL A 776 20.87 -33.30 11.75
N ILE A 777 20.61 -33.45 13.05
CA ILE A 777 19.48 -32.77 13.70
C ILE A 777 19.91 -31.34 14.02
N GLY A 778 19.13 -30.34 13.60
CA GLY A 778 19.48 -28.94 13.88
C GLY A 778 18.39 -27.93 13.53
N ASP A 779 18.51 -26.73 14.10
CA ASP A 779 17.54 -25.64 13.91
C ASP A 779 18.07 -24.61 12.89
N ILE A 780 17.26 -24.26 11.89
CA ILE A 780 17.58 -23.24 10.87
C ILE A 780 17.87 -21.86 11.48
N TYR A 781 17.32 -21.55 12.65
CA TYR A 781 17.62 -20.31 13.38
C TYR A 781 19.02 -20.27 13.99
N LYS A 782 19.75 -21.39 14.01
CA LYS A 782 21.13 -21.52 14.48
C LYS A 782 21.77 -22.82 13.94
N LEU A 783 22.34 -22.75 12.74
CA LEU A 783 22.93 -23.91 12.08
C LEU A 783 24.22 -24.35 12.78
N PRO A 784 24.43 -25.66 13.06
CA PRO A 784 25.56 -26.18 13.83
C PRO A 784 26.85 -26.30 13.01
N PHE A 785 27.07 -25.40 12.06
CA PHE A 785 28.21 -25.40 11.15
C PHE A 785 28.97 -24.08 11.22
N THR A 786 30.27 -24.11 10.91
CA THR A 786 31.08 -22.90 10.80
C THR A 786 30.68 -22.04 9.61
N ASP A 787 31.06 -20.77 9.64
CA ASP A 787 30.89 -19.86 8.51
C ASP A 787 31.58 -20.43 7.27
N ASN A 788 31.00 -20.19 6.09
CA ASN A 788 31.57 -20.62 4.81
C ASN A 788 31.93 -22.11 4.78
N SER A 789 31.12 -22.98 5.38
CA SER A 789 31.40 -24.42 5.43
C SER A 789 30.97 -25.16 4.16
N PHE A 790 29.94 -24.69 3.45
CA PHE A 790 29.36 -25.39 2.28
C PHE A 790 29.49 -24.58 1.01
N ASP A 791 29.92 -25.21 -0.08
CA ASP A 791 30.01 -24.60 -1.41
C ASP A 791 28.61 -24.18 -1.90
N ILE A 792 27.63 -25.06 -1.69
CA ILE A 792 26.24 -24.83 -2.05
C ILE A 792 25.35 -25.10 -0.85
N VAL A 793 24.39 -24.21 -0.61
CA VAL A 793 23.32 -24.41 0.36
C VAL A 793 21.99 -24.41 -0.38
N MET A 794 21.08 -25.30 -0.02
CA MET A 794 19.71 -25.26 -0.48
C MET A 794 18.72 -25.31 0.69
N CYS A 795 17.58 -24.65 0.53
CA CYS A 795 16.51 -24.60 1.52
C CYS A 795 15.17 -24.57 0.80
N ASN A 796 14.53 -25.73 0.68
CA ASN A 796 13.37 -25.91 -0.20
C ASN A 796 12.11 -26.21 0.61
N ASN A 797 11.07 -25.38 0.43
CA ASN A 797 9.78 -25.52 1.10
C ASN A 797 9.85 -25.41 2.63
N VAL A 798 10.80 -24.65 3.17
CA VAL A 798 10.96 -24.44 4.61
C VAL A 798 10.48 -23.06 5.05
N LEU A 799 10.88 -22.00 4.34
CA LEU A 799 10.65 -20.63 4.80
C LEU A 799 9.15 -20.31 5.03
N LEU A 800 8.25 -20.87 4.23
CA LEU A 800 6.80 -20.70 4.40
C LEU A 800 6.29 -21.20 5.76
N HIS A 801 7.02 -22.08 6.43
CA HIS A 801 6.66 -22.66 7.71
C HIS A 801 7.25 -21.91 8.91
N LEU A 802 7.94 -20.79 8.68
CA LEU A 802 8.65 -20.05 9.73
C LEU A 802 7.87 -18.78 10.14
N PRO A 803 7.82 -18.44 11.45
CA PRO A 803 7.22 -17.18 11.91
C PRO A 803 7.94 -15.93 11.38
N SER A 804 9.25 -16.05 11.11
CA SER A 804 10.09 -15.00 10.52
C SER A 804 11.27 -15.61 9.77
N ILE A 805 11.81 -14.89 8.78
CA ILE A 805 12.81 -15.44 7.84
C ILE A 805 14.15 -14.70 7.86
N GLU A 806 14.25 -13.55 8.53
CA GLU A 806 15.48 -12.74 8.57
C GLU A 806 16.66 -13.55 9.14
N LYS A 807 16.52 -14.07 10.36
CA LYS A 807 17.57 -14.86 11.01
C LYS A 807 17.88 -16.19 10.29
N PRO A 808 16.87 -16.97 9.83
CA PRO A 808 17.10 -18.13 8.96
C PRO A 808 17.91 -17.80 7.70
N LEU A 809 17.58 -16.71 7.01
CA LEU A 809 18.31 -16.27 5.81
C LEU A 809 19.75 -15.88 6.15
N ASP A 810 19.98 -15.18 7.26
CA ASP A 810 21.32 -14.84 7.73
C ASP A 810 22.15 -16.10 8.02
N GLU A 811 21.59 -17.12 8.66
CA GLU A 811 22.28 -18.39 8.94
C GLU A 811 22.58 -19.19 7.66
N LEU A 812 21.61 -19.28 6.74
CA LEU A 812 21.81 -19.92 5.43
C LEU A 812 22.94 -19.25 4.64
N LEU A 813 22.97 -17.93 4.63
CA LEU A 813 24.02 -17.15 3.99
C LEU A 813 25.35 -17.33 4.72
N ARG A 814 25.36 -17.34 6.06
CA ARG A 814 26.58 -17.50 6.88
C ARG A 814 27.34 -18.76 6.51
N VAL A 815 26.66 -19.89 6.34
CA VAL A 815 27.30 -21.19 6.03
C VAL A 815 27.58 -21.40 4.53
N ALA A 816 26.92 -20.66 3.63
CA ALA A 816 27.14 -20.75 2.18
C ALA A 816 28.42 -20.02 1.74
N LYS A 817 29.25 -20.65 0.90
CA LYS A 817 30.43 -20.05 0.28
C LYS A 817 30.14 -19.42 -1.08
N ARG A 818 29.41 -20.13 -1.94
CA ARG A 818 29.27 -19.79 -3.37
C ARG A 818 27.83 -19.57 -3.78
N LYS A 819 26.95 -20.53 -3.49
CA LYS A 819 25.57 -20.52 -4.01
C LYS A 819 24.56 -20.87 -2.92
N LEU A 820 23.46 -20.13 -2.86
CA LEU A 820 22.30 -20.46 -2.05
C LEU A 820 21.05 -20.52 -2.95
N ILE A 821 20.31 -21.62 -2.89
CA ILE A 821 19.06 -21.81 -3.64
C ILE A 821 17.91 -22.03 -2.65
N ILE A 822 16.87 -21.20 -2.76
CA ILE A 822 15.70 -21.30 -1.88
C ILE A 822 14.46 -21.46 -2.73
N ARG A 823 13.58 -22.37 -2.34
CA ARG A 823 12.24 -22.50 -2.93
C ARG A 823 11.19 -22.17 -1.88
N THR A 824 10.35 -21.16 -2.13
CA THR A 824 9.31 -20.71 -1.19
C THR A 824 8.09 -20.13 -1.93
N LEU A 825 7.02 -19.81 -1.19
CA LEU A 825 5.86 -19.12 -1.73
C LEU A 825 6.12 -17.61 -1.76
N CYS A 826 6.05 -17.03 -2.96
CA CYS A 826 6.28 -15.61 -3.19
C CYS A 826 5.13 -15.00 -3.99
N GLY A 827 4.42 -14.03 -3.41
CA GLY A 827 3.32 -13.32 -4.06
C GLY A 827 3.55 -11.81 -4.13
N ASP A 828 2.51 -11.07 -4.49
CA ASP A 828 2.53 -9.60 -4.51
C ASP A 828 2.39 -8.99 -3.10
N ARG A 829 1.84 -9.77 -2.16
CA ARG A 829 1.61 -9.39 -0.76
C ARG A 829 2.07 -10.50 0.17
N THR A 830 2.46 -10.11 1.38
CA THR A 830 2.76 -11.07 2.44
C THR A 830 1.45 -11.51 3.09
N TYR A 831 1.22 -12.80 3.15
CA TYR A 831 0.16 -13.44 3.91
C TYR A 831 0.81 -14.30 5.00
N ILE A 832 0.53 -13.96 6.26
CA ILE A 832 0.87 -14.82 7.38
C ILE A 832 -0.32 -15.74 7.60
N ILE A 833 -0.15 -17.02 7.34
CA ILE A 833 -1.24 -18.00 7.36
C ILE A 833 -0.95 -18.97 8.49
N LYS A 834 -1.89 -19.10 9.43
CA LYS A 834 -1.88 -20.10 10.50
C LYS A 834 -2.87 -21.19 10.11
N ASP A 835 -2.34 -22.29 9.57
CA ASP A 835 -3.11 -23.47 9.21
C ASP A 835 -3.42 -24.25 10.50
N VAL A 836 -4.67 -24.17 10.96
CA VAL A 836 -5.10 -24.69 12.25
C VAL A 836 -5.28 -26.21 12.17
N ASP A 837 -4.86 -26.92 13.21
CA ASP A 837 -5.09 -28.35 13.30
C ASP A 837 -6.59 -28.65 13.40
N PRO A 838 -7.22 -29.35 12.44
CA PRO A 838 -8.64 -29.69 12.56
C PRO A 838 -8.95 -30.63 13.73
N SER A 839 -7.93 -31.28 14.32
CA SER A 839 -8.08 -32.06 15.55
C SER A 839 -7.94 -31.24 16.84
N ASN A 840 -7.56 -29.96 16.73
CA ASN A 840 -7.42 -29.03 17.85
C ASN A 840 -7.72 -27.58 17.41
N GLU A 841 -9.01 -27.25 17.32
CA GLU A 841 -9.53 -25.91 16.99
C GLU A 841 -9.82 -25.07 18.24
N GLU A 842 -8.92 -25.07 19.23
CA GLU A 842 -9.04 -24.18 20.38
C GLU A 842 -8.37 -22.83 20.09
N TYR A 843 -8.97 -21.75 20.58
CA TYR A 843 -8.45 -20.38 20.42
C TYR A 843 -8.34 -19.71 21.79
N ASN A 844 -7.31 -18.90 21.99
CA ASN A 844 -7.18 -18.09 23.21
C ASN A 844 -8.09 -16.83 23.14
N ASP A 845 -8.16 -16.07 24.23
CA ASP A 845 -8.99 -14.85 24.33
C ASP A 845 -8.59 -13.74 23.31
N GLU A 846 -7.38 -13.83 22.72
CA GLU A 846 -6.88 -12.92 21.68
C GLU A 846 -7.24 -13.41 20.26
N GLY A 847 -7.95 -14.54 20.14
CA GLY A 847 -8.33 -15.16 18.87
C GLY A 847 -7.21 -15.95 18.19
N GLU A 848 -6.14 -16.28 18.92
CA GLU A 848 -5.00 -17.04 18.42
C GLU A 848 -5.20 -18.56 18.59
N PRO A 849 -5.01 -19.38 17.54
CA PRO A 849 -5.17 -20.82 17.63
C PRO A 849 -4.12 -21.45 18.55
N SER A 850 -4.54 -22.46 19.32
CA SER A 850 -3.71 -23.18 20.29
C SER A 850 -2.66 -24.08 19.60
N ALA A 851 -3.02 -24.67 18.45
CA ALA A 851 -2.19 -25.54 17.64
C ALA A 851 -2.36 -25.21 16.15
N PHE A 852 -1.28 -24.82 15.50
CA PHE A 852 -1.31 -24.46 14.08
C PHE A 852 0.04 -24.76 13.41
N THR A 853 0.15 -24.56 12.10
CA THR A 853 1.43 -24.45 11.40
C THR A 853 1.43 -23.20 10.54
N TYR A 854 2.60 -22.61 10.30
CA TYR A 854 2.67 -21.51 9.35
C TYR A 854 2.60 -22.03 7.91
N PHE A 855 1.87 -21.32 7.05
CA PHE A 855 1.83 -21.57 5.62
C PHE A 855 1.97 -20.24 4.85
N ASN A 856 3.01 -19.49 5.19
CA ASN A 856 3.20 -18.10 4.78
C ASN A 856 3.49 -17.96 3.29
N ILE A 857 2.93 -16.91 2.70
CA ILE A 857 3.29 -16.42 1.36
C ILE A 857 4.00 -15.09 1.58
N TYR A 858 5.26 -14.97 1.20
CA TYR A 858 5.99 -13.72 1.37
C TYR A 858 5.84 -12.82 0.15
N SER A 859 5.73 -11.51 0.33
CA SER A 859 5.78 -10.63 -0.84
C SER A 859 7.18 -10.63 -1.46
N LYS A 860 7.25 -10.52 -2.80
CA LYS A 860 8.50 -10.34 -3.52
C LYS A 860 9.32 -9.17 -2.94
N PHE A 861 8.64 -8.06 -2.64
CA PHE A 861 9.23 -6.89 -2.01
C PHE A 861 9.86 -7.19 -0.64
N TYR A 862 9.18 -7.96 0.21
CA TYR A 862 9.71 -8.31 1.53
C TYR A 862 10.94 -9.21 1.43
N LEU A 863 10.92 -10.21 0.54
CA LEU A 863 12.09 -11.06 0.27
C LEU A 863 13.26 -10.25 -0.27
N GLU A 864 13.04 -9.39 -1.28
CA GLU A 864 14.06 -8.50 -1.84
C GLU A 864 14.67 -7.57 -0.77
N ARG A 865 13.82 -7.02 0.12
CA ARG A 865 14.28 -6.17 1.23
C ARG A 865 15.17 -6.94 2.20
N VAL A 866 14.80 -8.15 2.61
CA VAL A 866 15.60 -8.95 3.55
C VAL A 866 16.92 -9.36 2.90
N LEU A 867 16.90 -9.80 1.65
CA LEU A 867 18.10 -10.20 0.91
C LEU A 867 19.04 -9.01 0.68
N SER A 868 18.53 -7.86 0.23
CA SER A 868 19.34 -6.67 -0.07
C SER A 868 20.07 -6.07 1.15
N GLN A 869 19.66 -6.42 2.37
CA GLN A 869 20.31 -5.97 3.60
C GLN A 869 21.56 -6.79 3.95
N ASN A 870 21.70 -8.00 3.40
CA ASN A 870 22.80 -8.90 3.74
C ASN A 870 24.00 -8.69 2.83
N LYS A 871 25.12 -8.23 3.41
CA LYS A 871 26.35 -7.87 2.70
C LYS A 871 27.06 -9.05 2.03
N LYS A 872 26.71 -10.29 2.37
CA LYS A 872 27.31 -11.49 1.79
C LYS A 872 26.75 -11.82 0.40
N ILE A 873 25.65 -11.19 0.01
CA ILE A 873 25.00 -11.43 -1.28
C ILE A 873 25.70 -10.60 -2.37
N GLN A 874 26.27 -11.28 -3.36
CA GLN A 874 26.82 -10.65 -4.55
C GLN A 874 25.69 -10.27 -5.53
N SER A 875 24.77 -11.19 -5.76
CA SER A 875 23.59 -10.99 -6.59
C SER A 875 22.52 -12.00 -6.21
N PHE A 876 21.26 -11.67 -6.45
CA PHE A 876 20.16 -12.62 -6.29
C PHE A 876 19.09 -12.40 -7.36
N SER A 877 18.29 -13.43 -7.60
CA SER A 877 17.10 -13.34 -8.46
C SER A 877 15.95 -14.12 -7.85
N ILE A 878 14.72 -13.63 -8.01
CA ILE A 878 13.49 -14.30 -7.60
C ILE A 878 12.67 -14.54 -8.85
N LYS A 879 12.48 -15.81 -9.21
CA LYS A 879 11.77 -16.22 -10.43
C LYS A 879 10.59 -17.14 -10.07
N PRO A 880 9.43 -17.02 -10.74
CA PRO A 880 8.37 -18.00 -10.62
C PRO A 880 8.87 -19.41 -10.96
N ASP A 881 8.44 -20.41 -10.21
CA ASP A 881 8.70 -21.81 -10.51
C ASP A 881 7.67 -22.32 -11.54
N SER A 882 7.82 -21.86 -12.79
CA SER A 882 6.86 -22.08 -13.89
C SER A 882 7.08 -23.36 -14.68
N GLU A 883 8.16 -24.10 -14.42
CA GLU A 883 8.52 -25.33 -15.16
C GLU A 883 7.97 -26.61 -14.54
N ILE A 884 7.05 -26.49 -13.58
CA ILE A 884 6.41 -27.64 -12.96
C ILE A 884 5.51 -28.32 -14.00
N ASN A 885 5.69 -29.63 -14.19
CA ASN A 885 4.85 -30.41 -15.09
C ASN A 885 3.43 -30.56 -14.51
N ILE A 886 2.55 -29.64 -14.90
CA ILE A 886 1.15 -29.61 -14.47
C ILE A 886 0.40 -30.89 -14.86
N ASP A 887 0.72 -31.48 -16.01
CA ASP A 887 0.06 -32.69 -16.48
C ASP A 887 0.44 -33.91 -15.65
N ALA A 888 1.69 -33.99 -15.18
CA ALA A 888 2.11 -35.02 -14.22
C ALA A 888 1.35 -34.90 -12.89
N ILE A 889 1.07 -33.68 -12.42
CA ILE A 889 0.29 -33.43 -11.21
C ILE A 889 -1.19 -33.79 -11.43
N ARG A 890 -1.77 -33.38 -12.57
CA ARG A 890 -3.16 -33.71 -12.93
C ARG A 890 -3.43 -35.21 -13.04
N ASN A 891 -2.45 -35.96 -13.56
CA ASN A 891 -2.58 -37.40 -13.82
C ASN A 891 -2.20 -38.28 -12.60
N SER A 892 -1.75 -37.68 -11.49
CA SER A 892 -1.47 -38.42 -10.27
C SER A 892 -2.77 -38.90 -9.61
N GLU A 893 -2.80 -40.14 -9.10
CA GLU A 893 -3.96 -40.67 -8.37
C GLU A 893 -4.19 -39.82 -7.12
N ILE A 894 -5.23 -38.98 -7.15
CA ILE A 894 -5.62 -38.14 -6.02
C ILE A 894 -6.20 -39.06 -4.94
N MET A 895 -5.46 -39.28 -3.85
CA MET A 895 -6.03 -39.93 -2.68
C MET A 895 -7.16 -39.06 -2.10
N PRO A 896 -8.40 -39.58 -2.00
CA PRO A 896 -9.58 -38.77 -1.66
C PRO A 896 -9.49 -38.02 -0.31
N ASP A 897 -8.71 -38.54 0.64
CA ASP A 897 -8.72 -38.09 2.04
C ASP A 897 -7.48 -37.27 2.46
N ALA A 898 -6.61 -36.88 1.52
CA ALA A 898 -5.40 -36.14 1.85
C ALA A 898 -5.63 -34.62 1.76
N HIS A 899 -5.96 -33.99 2.89
CA HIS A 899 -6.21 -32.55 3.04
C HIS A 899 -5.03 -31.63 2.64
N ASN A 900 -3.84 -32.19 2.35
CA ASN A 900 -2.60 -31.46 2.10
C ASN A 900 -1.96 -31.74 0.73
N VAL A 901 -2.74 -32.15 -0.27
CA VAL A 901 -2.20 -32.46 -1.62
C VAL A 901 -2.34 -31.26 -2.54
N THR A 902 -1.20 -30.81 -3.09
CA THR A 902 -1.18 -29.81 -4.17
C THR A 902 -1.86 -30.34 -5.42
N LYS A 903 -2.83 -29.58 -5.95
CA LYS A 903 -3.57 -29.86 -7.18
C LYS A 903 -3.36 -28.73 -8.19
N ALA A 904 -3.55 -29.03 -9.47
CA ALA A 904 -3.54 -28.03 -10.52
C ALA A 904 -4.96 -27.61 -10.90
N VAL A 905 -5.29 -26.33 -10.73
CA VAL A 905 -6.57 -25.72 -11.10
C VAL A 905 -6.29 -24.59 -12.08
N GLU A 906 -6.84 -24.66 -13.30
CA GLU A 906 -6.67 -23.64 -14.34
C GLU A 906 -5.19 -23.26 -14.62
N GLY A 907 -4.29 -24.23 -14.56
CA GLY A 907 -2.86 -23.99 -14.78
C GLY A 907 -2.11 -23.40 -13.58
N LYS A 908 -2.76 -23.31 -12.42
CA LYS A 908 -2.16 -22.85 -11.16
C LYS A 908 -2.12 -23.96 -10.13
N LEU A 909 -1.11 -23.95 -9.27
CA LEU A 909 -1.00 -24.90 -8.16
C LEU A 909 -1.75 -24.37 -6.94
N VAL A 910 -2.59 -25.22 -6.36
CA VAL A 910 -3.44 -24.90 -5.21
C VAL A 910 -3.32 -26.03 -4.19
N ASN A 911 -3.21 -25.69 -2.91
CA ASN A 911 -3.40 -26.64 -1.81
C ASN A 911 -4.59 -26.17 -0.98
N GLY A 912 -5.60 -27.03 -0.84
CA GLY A 912 -6.92 -26.62 -0.32
C GLY A 912 -7.51 -25.47 -1.14
N TYR A 913 -7.68 -24.30 -0.51
CA TYR A 913 -8.13 -23.05 -1.13
C TYR A 913 -6.99 -22.04 -1.36
N ILE A 914 -5.74 -22.40 -1.04
CA ILE A 914 -4.59 -21.51 -1.06
C ILE A 914 -3.85 -21.67 -2.39
N LEU A 915 -3.81 -20.59 -3.17
CA LEU A 915 -2.95 -20.51 -4.34
C LEU A 915 -1.48 -20.59 -3.90
N GLN A 916 -0.69 -21.42 -4.59
CA GLN A 916 0.72 -21.63 -4.29
C GLN A 916 1.61 -20.95 -5.35
N PRO A 917 1.94 -19.66 -5.21
CA PRO A 917 2.82 -18.96 -6.13
C PRO A 917 4.28 -19.32 -5.83
N TRP A 918 4.67 -20.54 -6.19
CA TRP A 918 6.02 -21.04 -5.98
C TRP A 918 7.03 -20.16 -6.72
N SER A 919 8.11 -19.81 -6.03
CA SER A 919 9.24 -19.10 -6.61
C SER A 919 10.55 -19.68 -6.13
N ILE A 920 11.56 -19.56 -6.98
CA ILE A 920 12.93 -19.92 -6.69
C ILE A 920 13.73 -18.63 -6.52
N VAL A 921 14.42 -18.55 -5.39
CA VAL A 921 15.36 -17.49 -5.05
C VAL A 921 16.76 -18.06 -5.26
N GLU A 922 17.45 -17.58 -6.29
CA GLU A 922 18.85 -17.92 -6.55
C GLU A 922 19.74 -16.81 -6.00
N ILE A 923 20.72 -17.16 -5.18
CA ILE A 923 21.64 -16.21 -4.54
C ILE A 923 23.07 -16.64 -4.84
N ASN A 924 23.86 -15.71 -5.38
CA ASN A 924 25.32 -15.84 -5.47
C ASN A 924 25.94 -15.12 -4.27
N VAL A 925 26.82 -15.82 -3.56
CA VAL A 925 27.49 -15.33 -2.37
C VAL A 925 28.84 -14.74 -2.78
N ILE A 926 29.25 -13.64 -2.16
CA ILE A 926 30.56 -13.04 -2.40
C ILE A 926 31.62 -14.08 -2.02
N GLY A 927 32.40 -14.51 -3.01
CA GLY A 927 33.45 -15.50 -2.82
C GLY A 927 34.46 -15.03 -1.78
N CYS A 928 34.79 -15.89 -0.82
CA CYS A 928 36.06 -15.79 -0.11
C CYS A 928 37.14 -16.33 -1.06
N ASP A 929 37.65 -15.48 -1.96
CA ASP A 929 38.93 -15.79 -2.59
C ASP A 929 40.02 -15.78 -1.51
N GLU A 930 40.86 -16.81 -1.57
CA GLU A 930 42.01 -17.04 -0.74
C GLU A 930 42.99 -15.85 -0.79
N GLY A 931 43.55 -15.49 0.36
CA GLY A 931 44.76 -14.65 0.41
C GLY A 931 44.53 -13.18 0.71
N SER A 932 44.59 -12.85 1.99
CA SER A 932 45.15 -11.58 2.45
C SER A 932 46.55 -11.38 1.88
N GLU A 933 46.77 -10.37 1.04
CA GLU A 933 48.05 -9.64 0.93
C GLU A 933 47.90 -8.33 0.11
N GLN A 934 47.41 -7.27 0.77
CA GLN A 934 47.96 -5.89 0.87
C GLN A 934 46.90 -4.87 1.25
#